data_AF-A0A448YT79-F1
#
_entry.id   AF-A0A448YT79-F1
#
_cell.length_a   1.000
_cell.length_b   1.000
_cell.length_c   1.000
_cell.angle_alpha   90.00
_cell.angle_beta   90.00
_cell.angle_gamma   90.00
#
_symmetry.space_group_name_H-M   'P 1'
#
loop_
_entity.id
_entity.type
_entity.pdbx_description
1 polymer ?
#
loop_
_entity_poly.entity_id
_entity_poly.type
_entity_poly.pdbx_seq_one_letter_code
_entity_poly.pdbx_strand_id
1 'polypeptide(L)'
;MSFDSGSPRRFHKRSMTGFTPTEIKAIDQSIPIKAREAWTKYSAREFTTTDQLEEQFINHVETTLARSMYNCDNLAAYQALSSSIRDKLILHWNKTQQMHTLREVKRIYYLSLEFLMGRALDNAMINLGTKELCSKSIDELGFNLEDVLDIEPDAGLGNGGLGRLAACFIDSMSTGNYPGWGYGLRYNYGIFSQKIVDGYQVEAPDYWLKYGNPWEIPRFEIQIPVDFYGYVSTITDAKTGKVKKQWQGGEQVLAVAYDFPVPGYNTRNVNNLRLWSSQPTREFDFQKFNEGDYDSSVAQQQRAESITAVLYPNDNFYQGKELRLKQQYFWVAASLHDIVRRFLKTKKKWSEFPDLVAIQLNDTHPTLAVVELQRILVDLEGLEWDAAWDIVTRTFGYTNHTVMQEALEKWPLDLFGNLLPRHLEIIYAINMNFLKMVAQKFPQDRDLPRNVSIIEESDPKNIRMANLAIIGSHKVNGVAELHSELIKTTIFKDFVKIYGAEKFTNVTNGITPRRWLKQANPELSDLIQAKLGSDEYLTNTIKLKELEKFISDPEFRRSWADIKFHNKQRLAKLIKKLTNIEVNPHNLFDVQVKRIHEYKRQQMNIFGVIYRYLQIKATPAAERAAKFYPRVSIIGGKAAPGYYAAKKIIKLVNSVAEVVNKDPEVGDLLKVVFIPDYNVSKAEIICPGSDISEHISTAGTEASGTSNMKFVLNGGLIIGTVDGANVEITREVGEDQIFLFGNLAEDVDELRQDHQIGKLELPESLSLAFDAIEKGTFGPYEEYQSLVEAIKYHGDYYLVSDDFESYLEAQNSVDKEFRDTENWTKKSIICVANMGFFSSDRCIQEYAENIWNVEPVLDQV
;
A
#
# COMPACT_ATOMS: atom_id res chain seq x y z
N MET A 1 1.75 -54.56 39.87
CA MET A 1 1.86 -53.09 39.98
C MET A 1 0.72 -52.48 39.19
N SER A 2 -0.36 -52.10 39.87
CA SER A 2 -1.50 -51.43 39.26
C SER A 2 -1.13 -49.96 39.00
N PHE A 3 -1.12 -49.55 37.74
CA PHE A 3 -1.09 -48.13 37.41
C PHE A 3 -2.45 -47.53 37.77
N ASP A 4 -2.40 -46.58 38.68
CA ASP A 4 -3.52 -45.79 39.19
C ASP A 4 -4.28 -45.11 38.03
N SER A 5 -5.53 -45.52 37.83
CA SER A 5 -6.44 -45.07 36.77
C SER A 5 -7.35 -43.93 37.25
N GLY A 6 -6.79 -42.93 37.93
CA GLY A 6 -7.58 -41.97 38.72
C GLY A 6 -7.42 -40.48 38.44
N SER A 7 -6.54 -40.03 37.54
CA SER A 7 -6.43 -38.60 37.21
C SER A 7 -6.96 -38.32 35.80
N PRO A 8 -8.02 -37.50 35.63
CA PRO A 8 -8.48 -37.11 34.30
C PRO A 8 -7.32 -36.43 33.58
N ARG A 9 -6.90 -36.96 32.43
CA ARG A 9 -5.89 -36.32 31.56
C ARG A 9 -6.38 -34.91 31.24
N ARG A 10 -5.67 -33.91 31.76
CA ARG A 10 -5.99 -32.51 31.53
C ARG A 10 -5.48 -32.11 30.15
N PHE A 11 -6.39 -32.02 29.18
CA PHE A 11 -6.04 -31.56 27.84
C PHE A 11 -6.17 -30.04 27.77
N HIS A 12 -5.06 -29.32 27.85
CA HIS A 12 -5.03 -27.90 27.52
C HIS A 12 -5.00 -27.74 26.00
N LYS A 13 -6.06 -27.19 25.40
CA LYS A 13 -6.12 -26.86 23.98
C LYS A 13 -6.06 -25.34 23.81
N ARG A 14 -5.18 -24.86 22.94
CA ARG A 14 -5.09 -23.43 22.59
C ARG A 14 -6.31 -23.00 21.78
N SER A 15 -6.92 -21.87 22.13
CA SER A 15 -7.79 -21.17 21.18
C SER A 15 -6.96 -20.23 20.31
N MET A 16 -7.18 -20.32 19.00
CA MET A 16 -6.45 -19.54 17.98
C MET A 16 -6.77 -18.05 17.95
N THR A 17 -7.86 -17.62 18.59
CA THR A 17 -8.39 -16.23 18.50
C THR A 17 -9.08 -15.76 19.79
N GLY A 18 -8.81 -16.42 20.93
CA GLY A 18 -9.47 -16.17 22.22
C GLY A 18 -10.59 -17.16 22.55
N PHE A 19 -10.98 -17.23 23.81
CA PHE A 19 -12.01 -18.15 24.32
C PHE A 19 -13.36 -17.46 24.44
N THR A 20 -14.45 -18.19 24.19
CA THR A 20 -15.81 -17.71 24.45
C THR A 20 -16.06 -17.59 25.97
N PRO A 21 -17.04 -16.78 26.43
CA PRO A 21 -17.33 -16.64 27.86
C PRO A 21 -17.60 -17.99 28.57
N THR A 22 -18.28 -18.91 27.89
CA THR A 22 -18.60 -20.25 28.40
C THR A 22 -17.34 -21.11 28.54
N GLU A 23 -16.43 -21.06 27.57
CA GLU A 23 -15.15 -21.77 27.63
C GLU A 23 -14.28 -21.25 28.77
N ILE A 24 -14.18 -19.93 28.97
CA ILE A 24 -13.40 -19.34 30.07
C ILE A 24 -13.91 -19.84 31.42
N LYS A 25 -15.24 -19.82 31.67
CA LYS A 25 -15.80 -20.30 32.93
C LYS A 25 -15.50 -21.77 33.18
N ALA A 26 -15.63 -22.61 32.16
CA ALA A 26 -15.35 -24.04 32.25
C ALA A 26 -13.85 -24.32 32.48
N ILE A 27 -12.96 -23.60 31.77
CA ILE A 27 -11.52 -23.74 31.92
C ILE A 27 -11.08 -23.25 33.30
N ASP A 28 -11.56 -22.08 33.75
CA ASP A 28 -11.18 -21.49 35.03
C ASP A 28 -11.48 -22.46 36.19
N GLN A 29 -12.67 -23.06 36.22
CA GLN A 29 -13.06 -24.06 37.23
C GLN A 29 -12.17 -25.32 37.22
N SER A 30 -11.55 -25.65 36.09
CA SER A 30 -10.68 -26.83 35.95
C SER A 30 -9.22 -26.59 36.35
N ILE A 31 -8.79 -25.32 36.43
CA ILE A 31 -7.41 -24.95 36.75
C ILE A 31 -7.21 -25.02 38.28
N PRO A 32 -6.23 -25.80 38.79
CA PRO A 32 -5.92 -25.83 40.22
C PRO A 32 -5.57 -24.44 40.76
N ILE A 33 -6.04 -24.11 41.97
CA ILE A 33 -5.82 -22.80 42.61
C ILE A 33 -4.33 -22.44 42.65
N LYS A 34 -3.47 -23.37 43.09
CA LYS A 34 -2.00 -23.18 43.11
C LYS A 34 -1.42 -22.84 41.73
N ALA A 35 -1.96 -23.43 40.67
CA ALA A 35 -1.52 -23.12 39.31
C ALA A 35 -1.97 -21.70 38.92
N ARG A 36 -3.20 -21.32 39.23
CA ARG A 36 -3.73 -19.96 38.99
C ARG A 36 -2.91 -18.91 39.72
N GLU A 37 -2.60 -19.11 41.00
CA GLU A 37 -1.74 -18.22 41.79
C GLU A 37 -0.35 -18.07 41.18
N ALA A 38 0.26 -19.17 40.72
CA ALA A 38 1.56 -19.12 40.06
C ALA A 38 1.50 -18.31 38.75
N TRP A 39 0.51 -18.57 37.89
CA TRP A 39 0.32 -17.82 36.64
C TRP A 39 0.08 -16.34 36.91
N THR A 40 -0.81 -15.98 37.84
CA THR A 40 -1.05 -14.58 38.24
C THR A 40 0.21 -13.91 38.77
N LYS A 41 1.01 -14.61 39.59
CA LYS A 41 2.22 -14.04 40.20
C LYS A 41 3.31 -13.74 39.17
N TYR A 42 3.53 -14.64 38.21
CA TYR A 42 4.61 -14.55 37.21
C TYR A 42 4.14 -14.08 35.83
N SER A 43 2.90 -13.59 35.71
CA SER A 43 2.41 -13.05 34.44
C SER A 43 3.22 -11.82 34.04
N ALA A 44 3.61 -11.76 32.78
CA ALA A 44 4.33 -10.63 32.21
C ALA A 44 3.54 -9.32 32.42
N ARG A 45 4.27 -8.24 32.69
CA ARG A 45 3.73 -6.90 32.90
C ARG A 45 4.33 -5.95 31.87
N GLU A 46 3.58 -4.91 31.56
CA GLU A 46 4.05 -3.86 30.66
C GLU A 46 5.13 -3.04 31.37
N PHE A 47 6.21 -2.67 30.67
CA PHE A 47 7.17 -1.70 31.18
C PHE A 47 6.53 -0.30 31.22
N THR A 48 6.81 0.41 32.31
CA THR A 48 6.34 1.77 32.60
C THR A 48 7.47 2.72 33.01
N THR A 49 8.68 2.21 33.26
CA THR A 49 9.86 3.00 33.65
C THR A 49 11.07 2.64 32.79
N THR A 50 12.12 3.47 32.83
CA THR A 50 13.39 3.24 32.14
C THR A 50 14.04 1.94 32.64
N ASP A 51 14.18 1.76 33.95
CA ASP A 51 14.80 0.57 34.57
C ASP A 51 14.15 -0.74 34.11
N GLN A 52 12.81 -0.75 33.96
CA GLN A 52 12.08 -1.93 33.50
C GLN A 52 12.33 -2.23 32.01
N LEU A 53 12.45 -1.18 31.19
CA LEU A 53 12.80 -1.34 29.78
C LEU A 53 14.25 -1.80 29.63
N GLU A 54 15.18 -1.26 30.42
CA GLU A 54 16.58 -1.67 30.44
C GLU A 54 16.74 -3.14 30.85
N GLU A 55 16.06 -3.55 31.92
CA GLU A 55 16.00 -4.96 32.35
C GLU A 55 15.52 -5.85 31.21
N GLN A 56 14.42 -5.47 30.54
CA GLN A 56 13.86 -6.25 29.44
C GLN A 56 14.77 -6.28 28.20
N PHE A 57 15.36 -5.14 27.85
CA PHE A 57 16.31 -5.00 26.74
C PHE A 57 17.52 -5.89 26.97
N ILE A 58 18.17 -5.77 28.14
CA ILE A 58 19.35 -6.58 28.50
C ILE A 58 18.98 -8.05 28.52
N ASN A 59 17.82 -8.41 29.08
CA ASN A 59 17.34 -9.78 29.05
C ASN A 59 17.19 -10.31 27.61
N HIS A 60 16.68 -9.52 26.65
CA HIS A 60 16.66 -9.94 25.25
C HIS A 60 18.06 -10.05 24.64
N VAL A 61 18.98 -9.13 24.94
CA VAL A 61 20.39 -9.22 24.50
C VAL A 61 21.02 -10.53 24.98
N GLU A 62 20.90 -10.84 26.28
CA GLU A 62 21.58 -11.97 26.91
C GLU A 62 20.90 -13.31 26.61
N THR A 63 19.56 -13.35 26.59
CA THR A 63 18.82 -14.62 26.50
C THR A 63 18.28 -14.90 25.12
N THR A 64 17.70 -13.91 24.44
CA THR A 64 17.07 -14.10 23.13
C THR A 64 18.11 -14.09 22.03
N LEU A 65 19.05 -13.14 22.08
CA LEU A 65 20.12 -12.98 21.09
C LEU A 65 21.39 -13.75 21.45
N ALA A 66 21.49 -14.26 22.68
CA ALA A 66 22.68 -14.95 23.20
C ALA A 66 23.96 -14.09 23.05
N ARG A 67 23.84 -12.79 23.32
CA ARG A 67 24.93 -11.80 23.28
C ARG A 67 25.25 -11.29 24.68
N SER A 68 26.20 -10.36 24.78
CA SER A 68 26.54 -9.68 26.04
C SER A 68 26.83 -8.21 25.75
N MET A 69 27.08 -7.43 26.80
CA MET A 69 27.48 -6.02 26.66
C MET A 69 28.67 -5.82 25.71
N TYR A 70 29.59 -6.79 25.62
CA TYR A 70 30.83 -6.67 24.84
C TYR A 70 30.64 -6.84 23.34
N ASN A 71 29.51 -7.40 22.91
CA ASN A 71 29.24 -7.60 21.50
C ASN A 71 27.82 -7.16 21.10
N CYS A 72 27.15 -6.34 21.90
CA CYS A 72 25.87 -5.74 21.54
C CYS A 72 26.11 -4.57 20.57
N ASP A 73 26.02 -4.84 19.26
CA ASP A 73 26.07 -3.82 18.20
C ASP A 73 24.68 -3.23 17.95
N ASN A 74 24.58 -2.23 17.06
CA ASN A 74 23.30 -1.58 16.74
C ASN A 74 22.25 -2.56 16.17
N LEU A 75 22.66 -3.66 15.53
CA LEU A 75 21.73 -4.69 15.07
C LEU A 75 21.14 -5.47 16.26
N ALA A 76 21.97 -5.87 17.22
CA ALA A 76 21.48 -6.48 18.46
C ALA A 76 20.61 -5.51 19.27
N ALA A 77 21.00 -4.24 19.35
CA ALA A 77 20.21 -3.22 20.03
C ALA A 77 18.83 -3.03 19.36
N TYR A 78 18.78 -2.96 18.03
CA TYR A 78 17.53 -2.93 17.27
C TYR A 78 16.65 -4.16 17.56
N GLN A 79 17.23 -5.37 17.51
CA GLN A 79 16.47 -6.60 17.74
C GLN A 79 15.96 -6.72 19.18
N ALA A 80 16.77 -6.31 20.17
CA ALA A 80 16.40 -6.33 21.59
C ALA A 80 15.33 -5.29 21.92
N LEU A 81 15.48 -4.05 21.42
CA LEU A 81 14.48 -3.00 21.61
C LEU A 81 13.15 -3.35 20.92
N SER A 82 13.21 -3.84 19.67
CA SER A 82 12.03 -4.29 18.93
C SER A 82 11.32 -5.44 19.65
N SER A 83 12.07 -6.39 20.21
CA SER A 83 11.49 -7.50 21.00
C SER A 83 10.81 -7.00 22.28
N SER A 84 11.44 -6.04 22.97
CA SER A 84 10.90 -5.43 24.19
C SER A 84 9.56 -4.72 23.92
N ILE A 85 9.49 -3.95 22.82
CA ILE A 85 8.26 -3.29 22.39
C ILE A 85 7.22 -4.30 21.90
N ARG A 86 7.63 -5.32 21.14
CA ARG A 86 6.73 -6.40 20.70
C ARG A 86 6.08 -7.10 21.89
N ASP A 87 6.80 -7.34 22.98
CA ASP A 87 6.21 -7.98 24.17
C ASP A 87 5.06 -7.14 24.76
N LYS A 88 5.22 -5.81 24.82
CA LYS A 88 4.13 -4.89 25.19
C LYS A 88 2.97 -4.97 24.21
N LEU A 89 3.25 -5.00 22.90
CA LEU A 89 2.22 -5.18 21.86
C LEU A 89 1.48 -6.52 22.00
N ILE A 90 2.16 -7.61 22.34
CA ILE A 90 1.55 -8.93 22.52
C ILE A 90 0.54 -8.92 23.66
N LEU A 91 0.85 -8.24 24.77
CA LEU A 91 -0.08 -8.10 25.89
C LEU A 91 -1.37 -7.38 25.47
N HIS A 92 -1.25 -6.28 24.71
CA HIS A 92 -2.39 -5.53 24.19
C HIS A 92 -3.15 -6.32 23.12
N TRP A 93 -2.45 -6.91 22.15
CA TRP A 93 -3.02 -7.74 21.09
C TRP A 93 -3.86 -8.89 21.66
N ASN A 94 -3.33 -9.62 22.66
CA ASN A 94 -4.07 -10.70 23.32
C ASN A 94 -5.38 -10.19 23.96
N LYS A 95 -5.33 -9.04 24.65
CA LYS A 95 -6.50 -8.40 25.26
C LYS A 95 -7.52 -8.00 24.19
N THR A 96 -7.08 -7.33 23.12
CA THR A 96 -7.93 -6.94 21.98
C THR A 96 -8.62 -8.14 21.34
N GLN A 97 -7.86 -9.19 20.97
CA GLN A 97 -8.45 -10.35 20.31
C GLN A 97 -9.43 -11.09 21.22
N GLN A 98 -9.13 -11.16 22.52
CA GLN A 98 -10.03 -11.73 23.51
C GLN A 98 -11.30 -10.88 23.67
N MET A 99 -11.19 -9.56 23.71
CA MET A 99 -12.32 -8.64 23.81
C MET A 99 -13.28 -8.77 22.62
N HIS A 100 -12.75 -8.76 21.38
CA HIS A 100 -13.55 -8.94 20.18
C HIS A 100 -14.26 -10.31 20.15
N THR A 101 -13.67 -11.34 20.77
CA THR A 101 -14.28 -12.66 20.86
C THR A 101 -15.37 -12.72 21.93
N LEU A 102 -15.19 -12.06 23.07
CA LEU A 102 -16.21 -11.99 24.14
C LEU A 102 -17.45 -11.19 23.72
N ARG A 103 -17.25 -10.11 22.97
CA ARG A 103 -18.33 -9.21 22.56
C ARG A 103 -19.05 -9.64 21.27
N GLU A 104 -18.59 -10.71 20.61
CA GLU A 104 -19.17 -11.23 19.35
C GLU A 104 -19.43 -10.13 18.30
N VAL A 105 -18.51 -9.19 18.16
CA VAL A 105 -18.68 -8.01 17.28
C VAL A 105 -18.56 -8.37 15.80
N LYS A 106 -19.22 -7.59 14.93
CA LYS A 106 -18.96 -7.59 13.49
C LYS A 106 -17.50 -7.19 13.24
N ARG A 107 -16.79 -7.94 12.38
CA ARG A 107 -15.36 -7.72 12.10
C ARG A 107 -15.12 -7.33 10.65
N ILE A 108 -14.13 -6.48 10.46
CA ILE A 108 -13.66 -6.03 9.15
C ILE A 108 -12.47 -6.89 8.73
N TYR A 109 -12.47 -7.35 7.49
CA TYR A 109 -11.36 -8.05 6.86
C TYR A 109 -10.95 -7.33 5.59
N TYR A 110 -9.82 -6.65 5.65
CA TYR A 110 -9.27 -5.89 4.54
C TYR A 110 -8.29 -6.76 3.75
N LEU A 111 -8.70 -7.18 2.56
CA LEU A 111 -7.90 -8.03 1.69
C LEU A 111 -7.12 -7.15 0.71
N SER A 112 -5.79 -7.10 0.86
CA SER A 112 -4.90 -6.47 -0.12
C SER A 112 -3.71 -7.36 -0.48
N LEU A 113 -3.32 -7.32 -1.74
CA LEU A 113 -2.14 -8.03 -2.26
C LEU A 113 -0.82 -7.37 -1.81
N GLU A 114 -0.87 -6.10 -1.39
CA GLU A 114 0.27 -5.36 -0.88
C GLU A 114 -0.04 -4.59 0.41
N PHE A 115 0.94 -4.54 1.32
CA PHE A 115 0.94 -3.69 2.52
C PHE A 115 2.31 -3.01 2.62
N LEU A 116 2.37 -1.72 2.28
CA LEU A 116 3.63 -0.98 2.30
C LEU A 116 3.88 -0.44 3.72
N MET A 117 4.17 -1.33 4.68
CA MET A 117 4.22 -1.02 6.11
C MET A 117 5.33 -0.01 6.48
N GLY A 118 6.47 -0.09 5.81
CA GLY A 118 7.69 0.64 6.17
C GLY A 118 8.38 0.04 7.39
N ARG A 119 9.17 0.85 8.09
CA ARG A 119 9.78 0.53 9.40
C ARG A 119 8.74 0.61 10.52
N ALA A 120 8.76 -0.34 11.45
CA ALA A 120 7.74 -0.46 12.50
C ALA A 120 8.16 0.12 13.84
N LEU A 121 9.46 0.19 14.15
CA LEU A 121 9.97 0.53 15.49
C LEU A 121 9.50 1.91 15.96
N ASP A 122 9.75 2.96 15.18
CA ASP A 122 9.39 4.32 15.58
C ASP A 122 7.86 4.49 15.68
N ASN A 123 7.12 3.91 14.73
CA ASN A 123 5.67 3.95 14.74
C ASN A 123 5.07 3.25 15.96
N ALA A 124 5.61 2.10 16.36
CA ALA A 124 5.16 1.39 17.55
C ALA A 124 5.44 2.20 18.82
N MET A 125 6.63 2.81 18.93
CA MET A 125 6.96 3.68 20.07
C MET A 125 6.04 4.90 20.16
N ILE A 126 5.72 5.53 19.02
CA ILE A 126 4.80 6.67 18.93
C ILE A 126 3.39 6.26 19.35
N ASN A 127 2.84 5.19 18.76
CA ASN A 127 1.46 4.78 19.02
C ASN A 127 1.26 4.29 20.46
N LEU A 128 2.28 3.70 21.08
CA LEU A 128 2.28 3.28 22.48
C LEU A 128 2.59 4.42 23.47
N GLY A 129 2.96 5.62 23.01
CA GLY A 129 3.36 6.72 23.89
C GLY A 129 4.64 6.44 24.67
N THR A 130 5.58 5.68 24.10
CA THR A 130 6.81 5.21 24.77
C THR A 130 8.10 5.75 24.17
N LYS A 131 8.05 6.58 23.12
CA LYS A 131 9.23 7.06 22.38
C LYS A 131 10.26 7.77 23.27
N GLU A 132 9.83 8.72 24.10
CA GLU A 132 10.74 9.45 25.01
C GLU A 132 11.39 8.51 26.04
N LEU A 133 10.60 7.61 26.63
CA LEU A 133 11.09 6.60 27.58
C LEU A 133 12.11 5.68 26.92
N CYS A 134 11.83 5.19 25.71
CA CYS A 134 12.75 4.34 24.96
C CYS A 134 14.03 5.09 24.60
N SER A 135 13.91 6.32 24.10
CA SER A 135 15.06 7.16 23.74
C SER A 135 16.01 7.36 24.93
N LYS A 136 15.45 7.69 26.11
CA LYS A 136 16.25 7.87 27.33
C LYS A 136 16.92 6.56 27.77
N SER A 137 16.17 5.46 27.80
CA SER A 137 16.68 4.17 28.29
C SER A 137 17.84 3.64 27.45
N ILE A 138 17.73 3.70 26.12
CA ILE A 138 18.80 3.18 25.26
C ILE A 138 20.03 4.11 25.21
N ASP A 139 19.86 5.42 25.42
CA ASP A 139 20.96 6.37 25.57
C ASP A 139 21.78 6.05 26.83
N GLU A 140 21.10 5.74 27.94
CA GLU A 140 21.74 5.28 29.20
C GLU A 140 22.46 3.93 29.02
N LEU A 141 22.02 3.09 28.07
CA LEU A 141 22.68 1.84 27.67
C LEU A 141 23.80 2.05 26.63
N GLY A 142 24.03 3.27 26.16
CA GLY A 142 25.11 3.63 25.24
C GLY A 142 24.76 3.60 23.75
N PHE A 143 23.47 3.63 23.39
CA PHE A 143 23.00 3.62 22.00
C PHE A 143 22.23 4.90 21.64
N ASN A 144 22.49 5.43 20.44
CA ASN A 144 21.68 6.48 19.87
C ASN A 144 20.42 5.89 19.19
N LEU A 145 19.23 6.47 19.48
CA LEU A 145 17.98 5.95 18.92
C LEU A 145 17.92 6.01 17.39
N GLU A 146 18.41 7.09 16.78
CA GLU A 146 18.38 7.25 15.32
C GLU A 146 19.25 6.19 14.64
N ASP A 147 20.44 5.92 15.20
CA ASP A 147 21.33 4.85 14.71
C ASP A 147 20.67 3.47 14.79
N VAL A 148 19.92 3.19 15.86
CA VAL A 148 19.18 1.93 16.04
C VAL A 148 18.00 1.83 15.06
N LEU A 149 17.25 2.92 14.88
CA LEU A 149 16.15 3.01 13.92
C LEU A 149 16.61 2.78 12.48
N ASP A 150 17.81 3.26 12.13
CA ASP A 150 18.36 3.14 10.77
C ASP A 150 18.76 1.72 10.37
N ILE A 151 18.92 0.82 11.35
CA ILE A 151 19.19 -0.61 11.10
C ILE A 151 17.95 -1.35 10.58
N GLU A 152 16.74 -0.88 10.93
CA GLU A 152 15.51 -1.57 10.55
C GLU A 152 15.31 -1.57 9.01
N PRO A 153 15.14 -2.75 8.38
CA PRO A 153 14.74 -2.80 6.97
C PRO A 153 13.26 -2.45 6.83
N ASP A 154 12.88 -1.73 5.77
CA ASP A 154 11.47 -1.62 5.38
C ASP A 154 10.89 -3.03 5.12
N ALA A 155 9.68 -3.30 5.60
CA ALA A 155 9.03 -4.57 5.29
C ALA A 155 8.69 -4.67 3.79
N GLY A 156 9.29 -5.65 3.09
CA GLY A 156 9.10 -5.94 1.67
C GLY A 156 7.73 -6.56 1.36
N LEU A 157 6.65 -5.95 1.86
CA LEU A 157 5.28 -6.49 1.80
C LEU A 157 4.37 -5.74 0.80
N GLY A 158 4.89 -4.70 0.13
CA GLY A 158 4.16 -3.90 -0.84
C GLY A 158 5.06 -3.05 -1.72
N ASN A 159 4.47 -2.36 -2.69
CA ASN A 159 5.22 -1.52 -3.63
C ASN A 159 4.62 -0.11 -3.76
N GLY A 160 3.32 -0.02 -4.05
CA GLY A 160 2.71 1.21 -4.53
C GLY A 160 1.83 1.97 -3.53
N GLY A 161 1.06 2.92 -4.09
CA GLY A 161 0.06 3.68 -3.34
C GLY A 161 -1.08 2.81 -2.82
N LEU A 162 -1.42 1.71 -3.50
CA LEU A 162 -2.46 0.75 -3.10
C LEU A 162 -2.11 0.09 -1.76
N GLY A 163 -0.89 -0.38 -1.60
CA GLY A 163 -0.40 -1.02 -0.38
C GLY A 163 -0.10 -0.01 0.73
N ARG A 164 0.29 1.22 0.37
CA ARG A 164 0.46 2.28 1.37
C ARG A 164 -0.87 2.77 1.92
N LEU A 165 -1.92 2.80 1.11
CA LEU A 165 -3.30 3.05 1.57
C LEU A 165 -3.73 1.96 2.55
N ALA A 166 -3.57 0.68 2.18
CA ALA A 166 -3.89 -0.45 3.05
C ALA A 166 -3.17 -0.36 4.41
N ALA A 167 -1.89 0.03 4.41
CA ALA A 167 -1.12 0.24 5.63
C ALA A 167 -1.63 1.43 6.47
N CYS A 168 -2.01 2.56 5.85
CA CYS A 168 -2.65 3.67 6.57
C CYS A 168 -4.01 3.26 7.16
N PHE A 169 -4.78 2.43 6.45
CA PHE A 169 -6.09 1.97 6.88
C PHE A 169 -6.03 1.08 8.12
N ILE A 170 -5.05 0.17 8.22
CA ILE A 170 -4.92 -0.65 9.44
C ILE A 170 -4.48 0.21 10.63
N ASP A 171 -3.61 1.19 10.46
CA ASP A 171 -3.25 2.15 11.52
C ASP A 171 -4.48 2.94 12.00
N SER A 172 -5.31 3.45 11.08
CA SER A 172 -6.57 4.14 11.40
C SER A 172 -7.63 3.24 12.01
N MET A 173 -7.79 2.00 11.54
CA MET A 173 -8.69 1.02 12.18
C MET A 173 -8.25 0.72 13.62
N SER A 174 -6.95 0.62 13.85
CA SER A 174 -6.38 0.38 15.19
C SER A 174 -6.65 1.57 16.11
N THR A 175 -6.35 2.79 15.63
CA THR A 175 -6.53 4.06 16.36
C THR A 175 -8.00 4.32 16.67
N GLY A 176 -8.89 4.11 15.69
CA GLY A 176 -10.34 4.28 15.85
C GLY A 176 -11.04 3.16 16.62
N ASN A 177 -10.30 2.19 17.17
CA ASN A 177 -10.85 1.04 17.91
C ASN A 177 -11.80 0.15 17.09
N TYR A 178 -11.67 0.14 15.75
CA TYR A 178 -12.47 -0.74 14.91
C TYR A 178 -11.92 -2.18 14.94
N PRO A 179 -12.80 -3.20 15.00
CA PRO A 179 -12.39 -4.61 15.04
C PRO A 179 -12.01 -5.12 13.65
N GLY A 180 -10.85 -4.68 13.14
CA GLY A 180 -10.41 -4.89 11.76
C GLY A 180 -9.09 -5.63 11.64
N TRP A 181 -8.98 -6.54 10.69
CA TRP A 181 -7.75 -7.23 10.33
C TRP A 181 -7.38 -7.01 8.87
N GLY A 182 -6.08 -6.92 8.58
CA GLY A 182 -5.55 -7.06 7.23
C GLY A 182 -5.18 -8.51 6.92
N TYR A 183 -5.38 -8.93 5.68
CA TYR A 183 -4.85 -10.19 5.16
C TYR A 183 -4.01 -9.95 3.91
N GLY A 184 -2.80 -10.49 3.86
CA GLY A 184 -1.88 -10.38 2.73
C GLY A 184 -0.93 -11.59 2.61
N LEU A 185 0.08 -11.46 1.74
CA LEU A 185 1.14 -12.45 1.55
C LEU A 185 2.43 -12.00 2.21
N ARG A 186 3.18 -12.97 2.76
CA ARG A 186 4.51 -12.74 3.32
C ARG A 186 5.58 -12.91 2.24
N TYR A 187 5.85 -11.86 1.47
CA TYR A 187 6.84 -11.94 0.39
C TYR A 187 8.26 -12.02 0.95
N ASN A 188 9.03 -13.00 0.49
CA ASN A 188 10.39 -13.21 0.95
C ASN A 188 11.37 -12.14 0.43
N TYR A 189 11.14 -11.65 -0.79
CA TYR A 189 12.06 -10.79 -1.52
C TYR A 189 11.44 -9.48 -2.03
N GLY A 190 10.28 -9.09 -1.47
CA GLY A 190 9.53 -7.91 -1.89
C GLY A 190 9.19 -7.91 -3.38
N ILE A 191 9.12 -6.73 -3.98
CA ILE A 191 9.08 -6.60 -5.44
C ILE A 191 10.51 -6.72 -6.01
N PHE A 192 11.41 -5.85 -5.55
CA PHE A 192 12.86 -5.85 -5.71
C PHE A 192 13.44 -4.62 -4.99
N SER A 193 14.72 -4.69 -4.61
CA SER A 193 15.57 -3.54 -4.28
C SER A 193 16.16 -2.96 -5.55
N GLN A 194 16.03 -1.65 -5.73
CA GLN A 194 16.56 -0.95 -6.92
C GLN A 194 18.01 -0.55 -6.68
N LYS A 195 18.90 -0.88 -7.61
CA LYS A 195 20.24 -0.30 -7.70
C LYS A 195 20.36 0.53 -8.97
N ILE A 196 21.15 1.59 -8.93
CA ILE A 196 21.51 2.36 -10.12
C ILE A 196 22.96 2.03 -10.47
N VAL A 197 23.16 1.38 -11.61
CA VAL A 197 24.47 0.97 -12.13
C VAL A 197 24.62 1.57 -13.53
N ASP A 198 25.64 2.39 -13.74
CA ASP A 198 25.87 3.12 -15.00
C ASP A 198 24.64 3.94 -15.47
N GLY A 199 23.86 4.44 -14.52
CA GLY A 199 22.62 5.18 -14.74
C GLY A 199 21.39 4.32 -15.02
N TYR A 200 21.51 3.00 -15.09
CA TYR A 200 20.39 2.08 -15.28
C TYR A 200 19.85 1.55 -13.96
N GLN A 201 18.53 1.33 -13.91
CA GLN A 201 17.92 0.49 -12.90
C GLN A 201 18.34 -0.98 -13.09
N VAL A 202 18.89 -1.56 -12.03
CA VAL A 202 19.15 -3.00 -11.87
C VAL A 202 18.33 -3.50 -10.69
N GLU A 203 17.53 -4.54 -10.93
CA GLU A 203 16.75 -5.20 -9.89
C GLU A 203 17.62 -6.19 -9.09
N ALA A 204 17.56 -6.10 -7.77
CA ALA A 204 18.12 -7.10 -6.85
C ALA A 204 17.02 -7.59 -5.88
N PRO A 205 17.11 -8.81 -5.34
CA PRO A 205 16.18 -9.25 -4.30
C PRO A 205 16.23 -8.34 -3.06
N ASP A 206 15.07 -8.06 -2.46
CA ASP A 206 14.99 -7.31 -1.21
C ASP A 206 15.13 -8.27 -0.01
N TYR A 207 16.31 -8.30 0.62
CA TYR A 207 16.64 -9.24 1.69
C TYR A 207 16.19 -8.79 3.09
N TRP A 208 14.99 -8.22 3.21
CA TRP A 208 14.45 -7.69 4.46
C TRP A 208 14.29 -8.74 5.59
N LEU A 209 14.16 -10.03 5.23
CA LEU A 209 14.03 -11.15 6.18
C LEU A 209 15.36 -11.85 6.51
N LYS A 210 16.50 -11.35 6.03
CA LYS A 210 17.81 -12.03 6.16
C LYS A 210 18.17 -12.38 7.60
N TYR A 211 17.84 -11.50 8.55
CA TYR A 211 18.12 -11.69 9.99
C TYR A 211 16.84 -11.98 10.79
N GLY A 212 15.82 -12.55 10.12
CA GLY A 212 14.47 -12.67 10.66
C GLY A 212 13.73 -11.34 10.69
N ASN A 213 12.57 -11.32 11.35
CA ASN A 213 11.79 -10.12 11.59
C ASN A 213 11.31 -10.12 13.04
N PRO A 214 11.75 -9.17 13.89
CA PRO A 214 11.38 -9.15 15.30
C PRO A 214 9.91 -8.76 15.53
N TRP A 215 9.15 -8.34 14.53
CA TRP A 215 7.74 -7.93 14.67
C TRP A 215 6.73 -9.03 14.38
N GLU A 216 7.13 -10.05 13.62
CA GLU A 216 6.25 -11.14 13.23
C GLU A 216 6.13 -12.19 14.33
N ILE A 217 4.93 -12.74 14.47
CA ILE A 217 4.65 -13.87 15.36
C ILE A 217 4.24 -15.06 14.49
N PRO A 218 5.14 -16.05 14.29
CA PRO A 218 4.79 -17.25 13.53
C PRO A 218 3.69 -18.03 14.26
N ARG A 219 2.68 -18.46 13.51
CA ARG A 219 1.57 -19.28 13.99
C ARG A 219 1.62 -20.65 13.31
N PHE A 220 2.65 -21.44 13.61
CA PHE A 220 2.87 -22.75 13.00
C PHE A 220 1.70 -23.73 13.23
N GLU A 221 0.84 -23.47 14.21
CA GLU A 221 -0.39 -24.19 14.45
C GLU A 221 -1.56 -23.81 13.50
N ILE A 222 -1.43 -22.74 12.71
CA ILE A 222 -2.37 -22.34 11.64
C ILE A 222 -1.72 -22.68 10.30
N GLN A 223 -2.07 -23.85 9.78
CA GLN A 223 -1.66 -24.29 8.45
C GLN A 223 -2.92 -24.64 7.66
N ILE A 224 -3.19 -23.89 6.59
CA ILE A 224 -4.37 -24.11 5.76
C ILE A 224 -3.93 -24.78 4.46
N PRO A 225 -4.43 -25.99 4.14
CA PRO A 225 -4.20 -26.58 2.83
C PRO A 225 -4.89 -25.75 1.75
N VAL A 226 -4.19 -25.49 0.65
CA VAL A 226 -4.74 -24.84 -0.54
C VAL A 226 -4.43 -25.68 -1.77
N ASP A 227 -5.47 -25.99 -2.53
CA ASP A 227 -5.43 -26.86 -3.70
C ASP A 227 -5.28 -26.06 -5.00
N PHE A 228 -4.68 -26.67 -6.02
CA PHE A 228 -4.55 -26.16 -7.37
C PHE A 228 -4.74 -27.31 -8.38
N TYR A 229 -5.15 -26.97 -9.60
CA TYR A 229 -5.42 -27.91 -10.69
C TYR A 229 -6.51 -28.92 -10.32
N GLY A 230 -6.36 -30.21 -10.68
CA GLY A 230 -7.31 -31.26 -10.37
C GLY A 230 -8.54 -31.25 -11.27
N TYR A 231 -9.62 -31.87 -10.80
CA TYR A 231 -10.88 -32.00 -11.54
C TYR A 231 -12.08 -31.98 -10.59
N VAL A 232 -13.25 -31.70 -11.14
CA VAL A 232 -14.52 -31.68 -10.39
C VAL A 232 -15.29 -32.96 -10.67
N SER A 233 -15.65 -33.67 -9.61
CA SER A 233 -16.58 -34.81 -9.67
C SER A 233 -17.94 -34.45 -9.08
N THR A 234 -18.98 -35.11 -9.57
CA THR A 234 -20.34 -34.97 -9.06
C THR A 234 -20.74 -36.25 -8.33
N ILE A 235 -21.07 -36.12 -7.05
CA ILE A 235 -21.46 -37.23 -6.19
C ILE A 235 -22.89 -36.99 -5.72
N THR A 236 -23.75 -37.97 -5.95
CA THR A 236 -25.11 -37.95 -5.40
C THR A 236 -25.12 -38.68 -4.08
N ASP A 237 -25.56 -38.01 -3.02
CA ASP A 237 -25.74 -38.64 -1.72
C ASP A 237 -26.84 -39.70 -1.82
N ALA A 238 -26.48 -40.96 -1.60
CA ALA A 238 -27.39 -42.09 -1.76
C ALA A 238 -28.56 -42.10 -0.76
N LYS A 239 -28.48 -41.34 0.34
CA LYS A 239 -29.52 -41.27 1.38
C LYS A 239 -30.45 -40.08 1.19
N THR A 240 -29.93 -38.94 0.75
CA THR A 240 -30.69 -37.69 0.62
C THR A 240 -31.05 -37.33 -0.83
N GLY A 241 -30.43 -37.98 -1.81
CA GLY A 241 -30.57 -37.66 -3.24
C GLY A 241 -29.93 -36.33 -3.65
N LYS A 242 -29.31 -35.59 -2.70
CA LYS A 242 -28.67 -34.31 -2.99
C LYS A 242 -27.41 -34.50 -3.82
N VAL A 243 -27.27 -33.66 -4.83
CA VAL A 243 -26.08 -33.63 -5.70
C VAL A 243 -25.04 -32.71 -5.09
N LYS A 244 -23.82 -33.23 -4.90
CA LYS A 244 -22.69 -32.51 -4.35
C LYS A 244 -21.53 -32.49 -5.35
N LYS A 245 -20.90 -31.33 -5.52
CA LYS A 245 -19.66 -31.18 -6.29
C LYS A 245 -18.47 -31.38 -5.36
N GLN A 246 -17.45 -32.11 -5.81
CA GLN A 246 -16.19 -32.28 -5.10
C GLN A 246 -15.01 -32.00 -6.03
N TRP A 247 -14.16 -31.07 -5.60
CA TRP A 247 -12.89 -30.79 -6.25
C TRP A 247 -11.82 -31.74 -5.71
N GLN A 248 -11.17 -32.50 -6.59
CA GLN A 248 -10.24 -33.57 -6.21
C GLN A 248 -9.02 -33.62 -7.13
N GLY A 249 -7.95 -34.23 -6.63
CA GLY A 249 -6.67 -34.33 -7.33
C GLY A 249 -5.90 -33.01 -7.34
N GLY A 250 -4.88 -32.93 -8.20
CA GLY A 250 -4.08 -31.72 -8.37
C GLY A 250 -2.89 -31.60 -7.41
N GLU A 251 -2.50 -30.35 -7.15
CA GLU A 251 -1.39 -29.96 -6.28
C GLU A 251 -1.92 -29.32 -5.00
N GLN A 252 -1.30 -29.61 -3.85
CA GLN A 252 -1.66 -28.99 -2.57
C GLN A 252 -0.43 -28.38 -1.90
N VAL A 253 -0.58 -27.15 -1.43
CA VAL A 253 0.41 -26.39 -0.63
C VAL A 253 -0.20 -26.00 0.72
N LEU A 254 0.63 -25.60 1.68
CA LEU A 254 0.21 -25.14 2.99
C LEU A 254 0.40 -23.63 3.11
N ALA A 255 -0.64 -22.95 3.57
CA ALA A 255 -0.57 -21.55 3.98
C ALA A 255 -0.34 -21.45 5.49
N VAL A 256 0.86 -21.03 5.88
CA VAL A 256 1.26 -20.84 7.28
C VAL A 256 1.09 -19.38 7.66
N ALA A 257 0.39 -19.10 8.76
CA ALA A 257 0.12 -17.74 9.20
C ALA A 257 1.29 -17.11 9.97
N TYR A 258 1.54 -15.84 9.69
CA TYR A 258 2.41 -14.95 10.45
C TYR A 258 1.60 -13.72 10.84
N ASP A 259 1.53 -13.43 12.15
CA ASP A 259 0.80 -12.27 12.65
C ASP A 259 1.75 -11.09 12.86
N PHE A 260 1.36 -9.92 12.35
CA PHE A 260 2.03 -8.65 12.57
C PHE A 260 1.07 -7.73 13.36
N PRO A 261 1.32 -7.50 14.66
CA PRO A 261 0.51 -6.62 15.48
C PRO A 261 0.57 -5.17 14.99
N VAL A 262 -0.57 -4.48 14.90
CA VAL A 262 -0.63 -3.07 14.48
C VAL A 262 -1.24 -2.24 15.61
N PRO A 263 -0.45 -1.41 16.30
CA PRO A 263 -0.94 -0.56 17.38
C PRO A 263 -1.69 0.66 16.87
N GLY A 264 -2.76 1.05 17.57
CA GLY A 264 -3.42 2.34 17.38
C GLY A 264 -2.79 3.45 18.24
N TYR A 265 -2.91 4.70 17.81
CA TYR A 265 -2.44 5.86 18.57
C TYR A 265 -3.30 6.11 19.82
N ASN A 266 -2.66 6.28 20.98
CA ASN A 266 -3.33 6.59 22.25
C ASN A 266 -4.49 5.63 22.61
N THR A 267 -4.35 4.36 22.25
CA THR A 267 -5.30 3.30 22.61
C THR A 267 -4.56 2.00 22.93
N ARG A 268 -5.22 1.12 23.70
CA ARG A 268 -4.76 -0.26 23.93
C ARG A 268 -5.19 -1.21 22.81
N ASN A 269 -5.98 -0.73 21.84
CA ASN A 269 -6.41 -1.53 20.73
C ASN A 269 -5.24 -1.84 19.78
N VAL A 270 -4.90 -3.12 19.68
CA VAL A 270 -3.87 -3.62 18.76
C VAL A 270 -4.53 -4.63 17.81
N ASN A 271 -4.75 -4.17 16.57
CA ASN A 271 -5.26 -5.02 15.50
C ASN A 271 -4.14 -5.87 14.91
N ASN A 272 -4.45 -6.59 13.83
CA ASN A 272 -3.56 -7.59 13.24
C ASN A 272 -3.51 -7.46 11.72
N LEU A 273 -2.32 -7.53 11.18
CA LEU A 273 -2.07 -7.90 9.79
C LEU A 273 -1.64 -9.36 9.77
N ARG A 274 -2.45 -10.24 9.18
CA ARG A 274 -2.11 -11.66 8.99
C ARG A 274 -1.52 -11.87 7.60
N LEU A 275 -0.32 -12.42 7.56
CA LEU A 275 0.42 -12.71 6.34
C LEU A 275 0.51 -14.23 6.16
N TRP A 276 0.36 -14.69 4.92
CA TRP A 276 0.50 -16.11 4.58
C TRP A 276 1.85 -16.39 3.92
N SER A 277 2.57 -17.39 4.43
CA SER A 277 3.74 -17.99 3.79
C SER A 277 3.33 -19.30 3.14
N SER A 278 3.69 -19.51 1.88
CA SER A 278 3.48 -20.80 1.21
C SER A 278 4.58 -21.79 1.58
N GLN A 279 4.19 -23.01 1.93
CA GLN A 279 5.05 -24.10 2.33
C GLN A 279 4.61 -25.38 1.61
N PRO A 280 5.54 -26.30 1.28
CA PRO A 280 5.16 -27.57 0.66
C PRO A 280 4.45 -28.49 1.66
N THR A 281 3.59 -29.37 1.16
CA THR A 281 2.99 -30.46 1.96
C THR A 281 4.00 -31.57 2.29
N ARG A 282 5.00 -31.77 1.43
CA ARG A 282 6.15 -32.66 1.65
C ARG A 282 7.43 -31.89 1.30
N GLU A 283 8.27 -31.65 2.30
CA GLU A 283 9.50 -30.87 2.13
C GLU A 283 10.54 -31.61 1.28
N PHE A 284 10.64 -32.94 1.41
CA PHE A 284 11.73 -33.70 0.80
C PHE A 284 11.35 -35.12 0.36
N ASP A 285 11.85 -35.55 -0.81
CA ASP A 285 11.72 -36.92 -1.30
C ASP A 285 13.03 -37.72 -1.22
N PHE A 286 13.18 -38.51 -0.15
CA PHE A 286 14.34 -39.37 0.09
C PHE A 286 14.59 -40.41 -1.02
N GLN A 287 13.54 -40.90 -1.67
CA GLN A 287 13.71 -41.92 -2.70
C GLN A 287 14.46 -41.33 -3.90
N LYS A 288 13.98 -40.20 -4.41
CA LYS A 288 14.61 -39.48 -5.52
C LYS A 288 16.03 -39.02 -5.19
N PHE A 289 16.24 -38.54 -3.97
CA PHE A 289 17.57 -38.13 -3.52
C PHE A 289 18.57 -39.30 -3.53
N ASN A 290 18.17 -40.46 -3.01
CA ASN A 290 19.03 -41.66 -2.99
C ASN A 290 19.30 -42.22 -4.40
N GLU A 291 18.39 -41.97 -5.36
CA GLU A 291 18.55 -42.31 -6.77
C GLU A 291 19.44 -41.29 -7.53
N GLY A 292 19.91 -40.23 -6.87
CA GLY A 292 20.76 -39.18 -7.47
C GLY A 292 19.99 -38.07 -8.18
N ASP A 293 18.65 -38.08 -8.14
CA ASP A 293 17.78 -37.07 -8.73
C ASP A 293 17.50 -35.94 -7.72
N TYR A 294 18.55 -35.15 -7.46
CA TYR A 294 18.53 -34.12 -6.42
C TYR A 294 17.52 -33.00 -6.70
N ASP A 295 17.43 -32.51 -7.94
CA ASP A 295 16.51 -31.42 -8.30
C ASP A 295 15.04 -31.83 -8.08
N SER A 296 14.66 -33.02 -8.51
CA SER A 296 13.30 -33.52 -8.33
C SER A 296 12.95 -33.87 -6.88
N SER A 297 13.95 -34.07 -6.02
CA SER A 297 13.76 -34.34 -4.59
C SER A 297 13.25 -33.13 -3.82
N VAL A 298 13.50 -31.91 -4.33
CA VAL A 298 13.09 -30.62 -3.74
C VAL A 298 12.14 -29.80 -4.63
N ALA A 299 11.78 -30.29 -5.83
CA ALA A 299 10.95 -29.55 -6.78
C ALA A 299 9.59 -29.11 -6.21
N GLN A 300 8.97 -29.90 -5.32
CA GLN A 300 7.69 -29.52 -4.69
C GLN A 300 7.87 -28.33 -3.73
N GLN A 301 8.98 -28.32 -2.98
CA GLN A 301 9.34 -27.20 -2.11
C GLN A 301 9.50 -25.92 -2.93
N GLN A 302 10.29 -25.97 -4.01
CA GLN A 302 10.52 -24.80 -4.86
C GLN A 302 9.24 -24.24 -5.47
N ARG A 303 8.31 -25.09 -5.93
CA ARG A 303 7.02 -24.65 -6.47
C ARG A 303 6.14 -23.97 -5.42
N ALA A 304 6.09 -24.52 -4.21
CA ALA A 304 5.32 -23.92 -3.12
C ALA A 304 5.91 -22.57 -2.71
N GLU A 305 7.21 -22.51 -2.44
CA GLU A 305 7.91 -21.30 -2.01
C GLU A 305 7.84 -20.16 -3.04
N SER A 306 7.75 -20.49 -4.34
CA SER A 306 7.61 -19.51 -5.43
C SER A 306 6.37 -18.62 -5.27
N ILE A 307 5.28 -19.13 -4.67
CA ILE A 307 4.04 -18.37 -4.47
C ILE A 307 4.28 -17.15 -3.57
N THR A 308 5.13 -17.27 -2.55
CA THR A 308 5.43 -16.15 -1.63
C THR A 308 6.85 -15.61 -1.79
N ALA A 309 7.49 -15.84 -2.94
CA ALA A 309 8.83 -15.35 -3.19
C ALA A 309 8.85 -13.84 -3.46
N VAL A 310 8.13 -13.38 -4.49
CA VAL A 310 8.15 -11.98 -4.96
C VAL A 310 6.74 -11.43 -5.19
N LEU A 311 6.57 -10.13 -4.99
CA LEU A 311 5.37 -9.38 -5.31
C LEU A 311 5.34 -9.04 -6.81
N TYR A 312 4.18 -9.23 -7.46
CA TYR A 312 3.98 -8.98 -8.90
C TYR A 312 5.04 -9.65 -9.79
N PRO A 313 5.09 -11.00 -9.82
CA PRO A 313 5.96 -11.71 -10.74
C PRO A 313 5.66 -11.30 -12.18
N ASN A 314 6.70 -11.24 -13.02
CA ASN A 314 6.55 -10.87 -14.42
C ASN A 314 5.58 -11.81 -15.14
N ASP A 315 4.45 -11.27 -15.59
CA ASP A 315 3.32 -11.98 -16.20
C ASP A 315 3.20 -11.77 -17.71
N ASN A 316 4.27 -11.32 -18.36
CA ASN A 316 4.35 -11.22 -19.83
C ASN A 316 4.33 -12.58 -20.55
N PHE A 317 4.43 -13.69 -19.81
CA PHE A 317 4.40 -15.06 -20.33
C PHE A 317 3.50 -15.96 -19.46
N TYR A 318 3.11 -17.12 -20.00
CA TYR A 318 2.10 -18.00 -19.41
C TYR A 318 2.42 -18.38 -17.95
N GLN A 319 3.66 -18.81 -17.67
CA GLN A 319 4.08 -19.23 -16.33
C GLN A 319 3.98 -18.10 -15.31
N GLY A 320 4.22 -16.85 -15.73
CA GLY A 320 4.06 -15.67 -14.90
C GLY A 320 2.60 -15.37 -14.58
N LYS A 321 1.73 -15.46 -15.59
CA LYS A 321 0.27 -15.35 -15.42
C LYS A 321 -0.26 -16.42 -14.47
N GLU A 322 0.16 -17.66 -14.67
CA GLU A 322 -0.20 -18.79 -13.80
C GLU A 322 0.24 -18.57 -12.35
N LEU A 323 1.49 -18.13 -12.12
CA LEU A 323 1.99 -17.84 -10.78
C LEU A 323 1.22 -16.70 -10.11
N ARG A 324 0.92 -15.62 -10.84
CA ARG A 324 0.12 -14.50 -10.33
C ARG A 324 -1.30 -14.93 -9.94
N LEU A 325 -1.95 -15.78 -10.74
CA LEU A 325 -3.25 -16.35 -10.39
C LEU A 325 -3.15 -17.31 -9.18
N LYS A 326 -2.08 -18.12 -9.09
CA LYS A 326 -1.79 -18.95 -7.91
C LYS A 326 -1.65 -18.10 -6.64
N GLN A 327 -0.93 -16.98 -6.71
CA GLN A 327 -0.77 -16.05 -5.59
C GLN A 327 -2.10 -15.49 -5.10
N GLN A 328 -2.92 -14.99 -6.02
CA GLN A 328 -4.25 -14.45 -5.68
C GLN A 328 -5.14 -15.51 -5.04
N TYR A 329 -5.20 -16.71 -5.62
CA TYR A 329 -6.03 -17.78 -5.06
C TYR A 329 -5.52 -18.28 -3.71
N PHE A 330 -4.20 -18.54 -3.60
CA PHE A 330 -3.57 -19.01 -2.37
C PHE A 330 -3.90 -18.12 -1.17
N TRP A 331 -3.70 -16.82 -1.36
CA TRP A 331 -3.96 -15.81 -0.36
C TRP A 331 -5.45 -15.75 0.03
N VAL A 332 -6.34 -15.70 -0.96
CA VAL A 332 -7.78 -15.61 -0.75
C VAL A 332 -8.32 -16.85 -0.02
N ALA A 333 -7.95 -18.04 -0.49
CA ALA A 333 -8.42 -19.31 0.06
C ALA A 333 -8.01 -19.47 1.53
N ALA A 334 -6.73 -19.20 1.84
CA ALA A 334 -6.24 -19.26 3.22
C ALA A 334 -6.95 -18.25 4.13
N SER A 335 -7.16 -17.02 3.65
CA SER A 335 -7.83 -15.96 4.38
C SER A 335 -9.29 -16.29 4.68
N LEU A 336 -10.04 -16.75 3.68
CA LEU A 336 -11.45 -17.13 3.85
C LEU A 336 -11.62 -18.33 4.77
N HIS A 337 -10.75 -19.34 4.67
CA HIS A 337 -10.78 -20.48 5.58
C HIS A 337 -10.59 -20.02 7.03
N ASP A 338 -9.68 -19.08 7.30
CA ASP A 338 -9.48 -18.53 8.65
C ASP A 338 -10.69 -17.69 9.13
N ILE A 339 -11.25 -16.85 8.26
CA ILE A 339 -12.45 -16.05 8.55
C ILE A 339 -13.63 -16.96 8.90
N VAL A 340 -13.91 -17.96 8.06
CA VAL A 340 -14.97 -18.96 8.26
C VAL A 340 -14.74 -19.75 9.55
N ARG A 341 -13.52 -20.24 9.78
CA ARG A 341 -13.16 -20.93 11.03
C ARG A 341 -13.48 -20.08 12.26
N ARG A 342 -13.22 -18.77 12.21
CA ARG A 342 -13.49 -17.86 13.32
C ARG A 342 -14.98 -17.64 13.52
N PHE A 343 -15.74 -17.50 12.45
CA PHE A 343 -17.20 -17.44 12.51
C PHE A 343 -17.78 -18.72 13.11
N LEU A 344 -17.34 -19.90 12.69
CA LEU A 344 -17.84 -21.19 13.22
C LEU A 344 -17.65 -21.34 14.74
N LYS A 345 -16.68 -20.65 15.35
CA LYS A 345 -16.51 -20.63 16.82
C LYS A 345 -17.66 -19.94 17.55
N THR A 346 -18.35 -18.98 16.92
CA THR A 346 -19.50 -18.29 17.51
C THR A 346 -20.74 -19.21 17.57
N LYS A 347 -20.75 -20.29 16.77
CA LYS A 347 -21.88 -21.22 16.62
C LYS A 347 -23.19 -20.56 16.18
N LYS A 348 -23.10 -19.38 15.56
CA LYS A 348 -24.25 -18.66 14.96
C LYS A 348 -24.66 -19.32 13.64
N LYS A 349 -25.87 -18.99 13.17
CA LYS A 349 -26.36 -19.52 11.89
C LYS A 349 -25.68 -18.81 10.72
N TRP A 350 -25.46 -19.52 9.62
CA TRP A 350 -24.88 -18.94 8.40
C TRP A 350 -25.60 -17.69 7.87
N SER A 351 -26.90 -17.56 8.10
CA SER A 351 -27.67 -16.35 7.75
C SER A 351 -27.18 -15.08 8.45
N GLU A 352 -26.52 -15.22 9.60
CA GLU A 352 -25.93 -14.14 10.41
C GLU A 352 -24.47 -13.85 10.03
N PHE A 353 -23.89 -14.57 9.04
CA PHE A 353 -22.51 -14.35 8.61
C PHE A 353 -22.25 -12.91 8.14
N PRO A 354 -23.10 -12.29 7.28
CA PRO A 354 -22.90 -10.91 6.85
C PRO A 354 -23.08 -9.88 7.98
N ASP A 355 -23.77 -10.25 9.05
CA ASP A 355 -23.97 -9.40 10.23
C ASP A 355 -22.75 -9.43 11.16
N LEU A 356 -21.85 -10.40 10.99
CA LEU A 356 -20.62 -10.57 11.79
C LEU A 356 -19.33 -10.43 10.97
N VAL A 357 -19.41 -10.41 9.64
CA VAL A 357 -18.27 -10.41 8.75
C VAL A 357 -18.47 -9.39 7.64
N ALA A 358 -17.55 -8.43 7.51
CA ALA A 358 -17.41 -7.57 6.34
C ALA A 358 -16.05 -7.82 5.69
N ILE A 359 -16.03 -8.07 4.38
CA ILE A 359 -14.79 -8.30 3.63
C ILE A 359 -14.64 -7.21 2.58
N GLN A 360 -13.54 -6.45 2.64
CA GLN A 360 -13.23 -5.42 1.65
C GLN A 360 -12.24 -5.96 0.62
N LEU A 361 -12.62 -5.88 -0.65
CA LEU A 361 -11.78 -6.16 -1.80
C LEU A 361 -11.02 -4.87 -2.17
N ASN A 362 -9.72 -4.82 -1.85
CA ASN A 362 -8.87 -3.70 -2.26
C ASN A 362 -8.36 -3.94 -3.68
N ASP A 363 -9.02 -3.31 -4.66
CA ASP A 363 -8.87 -3.58 -6.10
C ASP A 363 -9.34 -5.01 -6.49
N THR A 364 -9.08 -5.42 -7.73
CA THR A 364 -9.57 -6.67 -8.34
C THR A 364 -8.80 -7.92 -7.90
N HIS A 365 -7.58 -7.80 -7.37
CA HIS A 365 -6.75 -8.95 -6.97
C HIS A 365 -7.47 -9.98 -6.05
N PRO A 366 -8.26 -9.58 -5.02
CA PRO A 366 -9.01 -10.52 -4.17
C PRO A 366 -10.35 -11.01 -4.74
N THR A 367 -10.70 -10.73 -6.00
CA THR A 367 -12.05 -11.03 -6.53
C THR A 367 -12.41 -12.51 -6.42
N LEU A 368 -11.43 -13.41 -6.47
CA LEU A 368 -11.61 -14.84 -6.21
C LEU A 368 -12.29 -15.13 -4.86
N ALA A 369 -12.26 -14.21 -3.89
CA ALA A 369 -12.90 -14.38 -2.59
C ALA A 369 -14.42 -14.52 -2.70
N VAL A 370 -15.04 -13.82 -3.65
CA VAL A 370 -16.47 -13.95 -3.97
C VAL A 370 -16.79 -15.40 -4.34
N VAL A 371 -15.98 -15.98 -5.23
CA VAL A 371 -16.18 -17.32 -5.79
C VAL A 371 -15.80 -18.40 -4.78
N GLU A 372 -14.72 -18.21 -4.03
CA GLU A 372 -14.25 -19.14 -3.02
C GLU A 372 -15.20 -19.21 -1.82
N LEU A 373 -15.79 -18.09 -1.38
CA LEU A 373 -16.79 -18.13 -0.32
C LEU A 373 -18.05 -18.89 -0.79
N GLN A 374 -18.49 -18.67 -2.03
CA GLN A 374 -19.58 -19.45 -2.63
C GLN A 374 -19.24 -20.96 -2.64
N ARG A 375 -18.00 -21.32 -3.02
CA ARG A 375 -17.53 -22.70 -3.01
C ARG A 375 -17.58 -23.30 -1.60
N ILE A 376 -17.06 -22.60 -0.59
CA ILE A 376 -17.06 -23.08 0.81
C ILE A 376 -18.49 -23.32 1.29
N LEU A 377 -19.39 -22.35 1.10
CA LEU A 377 -20.77 -22.43 1.56
C LEU A 377 -21.56 -23.57 0.89
N VAL A 378 -21.38 -23.77 -0.42
CA VAL A 378 -22.11 -24.80 -1.16
C VAL A 378 -21.46 -26.17 -1.02
N ASP A 379 -20.16 -26.28 -1.32
CA ASP A 379 -19.49 -27.58 -1.44
C ASP A 379 -19.06 -28.12 -0.07
N LEU A 380 -18.71 -27.30 0.91
CA LEU A 380 -18.25 -27.77 2.22
C LEU A 380 -19.39 -27.74 3.24
N GLU A 381 -20.09 -26.62 3.34
CA GLU A 381 -21.13 -26.38 4.36
C GLU A 381 -22.52 -26.85 3.91
N GLY A 382 -22.72 -27.14 2.62
CA GLY A 382 -23.94 -27.76 2.10
C GLY A 382 -25.15 -26.83 2.01
N LEU A 383 -24.93 -25.51 1.90
CA LEU A 383 -25.99 -24.54 1.69
C LEU A 383 -26.56 -24.63 0.26
N GLU A 384 -27.84 -24.28 0.13
CA GLU A 384 -28.47 -24.09 -1.16
C GLU A 384 -27.86 -22.85 -1.87
N TRP A 385 -27.75 -22.92 -3.20
CA TRP A 385 -27.00 -21.94 -4.00
C TRP A 385 -27.42 -20.49 -3.75
N ASP A 386 -28.73 -20.20 -3.79
CA ASP A 386 -29.25 -18.83 -3.66
C ASP A 386 -29.07 -18.28 -2.24
N ALA A 387 -29.17 -19.14 -1.22
CA ALA A 387 -28.92 -18.75 0.17
C ALA A 387 -27.43 -18.44 0.41
N ALA A 388 -26.53 -19.24 -0.18
CA ALA A 388 -25.10 -18.95 -0.16
C ALA A 388 -24.76 -17.66 -0.92
N TRP A 389 -25.39 -17.43 -2.07
CA TRP A 389 -25.14 -16.25 -2.90
C TRP A 389 -25.62 -14.94 -2.25
N ASP A 390 -26.73 -14.98 -1.51
CA ASP A 390 -27.17 -13.85 -0.67
C ASP A 390 -26.14 -13.51 0.41
N ILE A 391 -25.62 -14.52 1.11
CA ILE A 391 -24.56 -14.34 2.12
C ILE A 391 -23.31 -13.71 1.47
N VAL A 392 -22.86 -14.26 0.34
CA VAL A 392 -21.71 -13.73 -0.40
C VAL A 392 -21.93 -12.26 -0.75
N THR A 393 -23.05 -11.94 -1.40
CA THR A 393 -23.32 -10.58 -1.89
C THR A 393 -23.37 -9.55 -0.75
N ARG A 394 -23.94 -9.91 0.41
CA ARG A 394 -24.02 -9.02 1.59
C ARG A 394 -22.72 -8.91 2.39
N THR A 395 -21.73 -9.75 2.11
CA THR A 395 -20.44 -9.77 2.84
C THR A 395 -19.40 -8.84 2.21
N PHE A 396 -19.39 -8.71 0.88
CA PHE A 396 -18.29 -8.07 0.15
C PHE A 396 -18.55 -6.61 -0.22
N GLY A 397 -17.58 -5.74 0.08
CA GLY A 397 -17.44 -4.41 -0.54
C GLY A 397 -16.26 -4.40 -1.52
N TYR A 398 -16.37 -3.67 -2.64
CA TYR A 398 -15.32 -3.56 -3.65
C TYR A 398 -14.86 -2.12 -3.85
N THR A 399 -13.56 -1.86 -3.64
CA THR A 399 -12.94 -0.57 -3.95
C THR A 399 -12.19 -0.67 -5.27
N ASN A 400 -12.54 0.20 -6.22
CA ASN A 400 -11.85 0.32 -7.50
C ASN A 400 -10.82 1.47 -7.46
N HIS A 401 -9.64 1.24 -8.03
CA HIS A 401 -8.55 2.23 -8.12
C HIS A 401 -8.14 2.55 -9.57
N THR A 402 -8.92 2.10 -10.55
CA THR A 402 -8.50 2.02 -11.95
C THR A 402 -9.40 2.88 -12.81
N VAL A 403 -8.81 3.89 -13.47
CA VAL A 403 -9.53 4.75 -14.41
C VAL A 403 -9.66 4.11 -15.80
N MET A 404 -8.57 3.51 -16.29
CA MET A 404 -8.48 2.95 -17.64
C MET A 404 -9.10 1.54 -17.74
N GLN A 405 -10.04 1.33 -18.67
CA GLN A 405 -10.74 0.04 -18.83
C GLN A 405 -9.78 -1.09 -19.22
N GLU A 406 -8.76 -0.80 -20.01
CA GLU A 406 -7.71 -1.73 -20.43
C GLU A 406 -6.82 -2.20 -19.28
N ALA A 407 -6.76 -1.46 -18.17
CA ALA A 407 -6.02 -1.83 -16.98
C ALA A 407 -6.83 -2.69 -16.00
N LEU A 408 -8.12 -2.94 -16.27
CA LEU A 408 -8.94 -3.84 -15.46
C LEU A 408 -8.52 -5.30 -15.70
N GLU A 409 -8.31 -6.03 -14.61
CA GLU A 409 -7.76 -7.38 -14.67
C GLU A 409 -8.68 -8.37 -15.41
N LYS A 410 -8.07 -9.09 -16.36
CA LYS A 410 -8.70 -10.16 -17.14
C LYS A 410 -7.83 -11.42 -17.10
N TRP A 411 -8.47 -12.58 -16.99
CA TRP A 411 -7.79 -13.87 -17.03
C TRP A 411 -8.25 -14.71 -18.22
N PRO A 412 -7.32 -15.27 -19.03
CA PRO A 412 -7.68 -16.21 -20.08
C PRO A 412 -8.40 -17.43 -19.50
N LEU A 413 -9.51 -17.79 -20.14
CA LEU A 413 -10.42 -18.81 -19.61
C LEU A 413 -9.75 -20.19 -19.47
N ASP A 414 -8.90 -20.57 -20.42
CA ASP A 414 -8.19 -21.86 -20.41
C ASP A 414 -7.18 -21.95 -19.27
N LEU A 415 -6.42 -20.88 -19.01
CA LEU A 415 -5.50 -20.81 -17.87
C LEU A 415 -6.29 -20.96 -16.56
N PHE A 416 -7.38 -20.22 -16.43
CA PHE A 416 -8.20 -20.23 -15.23
C PHE A 416 -8.85 -21.59 -15.01
N GLY A 417 -9.42 -22.20 -16.04
CA GLY A 417 -10.09 -23.50 -15.97
C GLY A 417 -9.13 -24.65 -15.65
N ASN A 418 -7.90 -24.60 -16.16
CA ASN A 418 -6.87 -25.58 -15.82
C ASN A 418 -6.44 -25.47 -14.35
N LEU A 419 -6.29 -24.24 -13.83
CA LEU A 419 -5.79 -24.03 -12.47
C LEU A 419 -6.89 -24.15 -11.40
N LEU A 420 -8.10 -23.66 -11.68
CA LEU A 420 -9.21 -23.51 -10.72
C LEU A 420 -10.53 -24.03 -11.34
N PRO A 421 -10.64 -25.33 -11.66
CA PRO A 421 -11.75 -25.87 -12.44
C PRO A 421 -13.11 -25.71 -11.73
N ARG A 422 -13.15 -25.84 -10.39
CA ARG A 422 -14.39 -25.64 -9.64
C ARG A 422 -14.85 -24.19 -9.63
N HIS A 423 -13.92 -23.25 -9.50
CA HIS A 423 -14.21 -21.82 -9.52
C HIS A 423 -14.76 -21.39 -10.88
N LEU A 424 -14.26 -21.97 -11.96
CA LEU A 424 -14.80 -21.72 -13.30
C LEU A 424 -16.27 -22.18 -13.43
N GLU A 425 -16.63 -23.36 -12.92
CA GLU A 425 -18.04 -23.82 -12.87
C GLU A 425 -18.93 -22.82 -12.11
N ILE A 426 -18.44 -22.32 -10.96
CA ILE A 426 -19.16 -21.36 -10.11
C ILE A 426 -19.30 -20.01 -10.84
N ILE A 427 -18.25 -19.52 -11.48
CA ILE A 427 -18.28 -18.27 -12.26
C ILE A 427 -19.30 -18.36 -13.41
N TYR A 428 -19.35 -19.49 -14.13
CA TYR A 428 -20.35 -19.68 -15.17
C TYR A 428 -21.78 -19.66 -14.61
N ALA A 429 -22.02 -20.29 -13.45
CA ALA A 429 -23.33 -20.26 -12.81
C ALA A 429 -23.72 -18.85 -12.34
N ILE A 430 -22.79 -18.10 -11.74
CA ILE A 430 -22.98 -16.69 -11.35
C ILE A 430 -23.34 -15.87 -12.60
N ASN A 431 -22.53 -15.96 -13.66
CA ASN A 431 -22.74 -15.23 -14.90
C ASN A 431 -24.09 -15.57 -15.54
N MET A 432 -24.44 -16.85 -15.63
CA MET A 432 -25.71 -17.29 -16.22
C MET A 432 -26.91 -16.72 -15.44
N ASN A 433 -26.90 -16.80 -14.10
CA ASN A 433 -27.98 -16.30 -13.28
C ASN A 433 -28.09 -14.77 -13.36
N PHE A 434 -26.96 -14.07 -13.33
CA PHE A 434 -26.92 -12.62 -13.52
C PHE A 434 -27.46 -12.20 -14.89
N LEU A 435 -27.03 -12.83 -15.98
CA LEU A 435 -27.51 -12.50 -17.32
C LEU A 435 -28.99 -12.82 -17.53
N LYS A 436 -29.52 -13.87 -16.90
CA LYS A 436 -30.97 -14.15 -16.89
C LYS A 436 -31.75 -13.01 -16.21
N MET A 437 -31.28 -12.55 -15.05
CA MET A 437 -31.88 -11.40 -14.37
C MET A 437 -31.81 -10.13 -15.24
N VAL A 438 -30.67 -9.84 -15.87
CA VAL A 438 -30.50 -8.69 -16.77
C VAL A 438 -31.46 -8.77 -17.95
N ALA A 439 -31.55 -9.92 -18.62
CA ALA A 439 -32.45 -10.12 -19.76
C ALA A 439 -33.93 -9.99 -19.37
N GLN A 440 -34.32 -10.42 -18.16
CA GLN A 440 -35.67 -10.22 -17.64
C GLN A 440 -35.97 -8.76 -17.31
N LYS A 441 -35.01 -8.03 -16.74
CA LYS A 441 -35.16 -6.62 -16.35
C LYS A 441 -35.09 -5.66 -17.54
N PHE A 442 -34.31 -5.99 -18.58
CA PHE A 442 -34.06 -5.17 -19.76
C PHE A 442 -34.26 -5.96 -21.07
N PRO A 443 -35.47 -6.44 -21.38
CA PRO A 443 -35.70 -7.37 -22.50
C PRO A 443 -35.44 -6.77 -23.90
N GLN A 444 -35.36 -5.44 -24.02
CA GLN A 444 -35.15 -4.75 -25.29
C GLN A 444 -33.67 -4.37 -25.54
N ASP A 445 -32.81 -4.44 -24.53
CA ASP A 445 -31.40 -4.03 -24.63
C ASP A 445 -30.51 -5.26 -24.85
N ARG A 446 -30.24 -5.58 -26.12
CA ARG A 446 -29.53 -6.79 -26.51
C ARG A 446 -28.02 -6.73 -26.27
N ASP A 447 -27.44 -5.53 -26.25
CA ASP A 447 -26.01 -5.34 -26.05
C ASP A 447 -25.64 -5.32 -24.56
N LEU A 448 -26.55 -4.88 -23.69
CA LEU A 448 -26.31 -4.81 -22.25
C LEU A 448 -25.82 -6.15 -21.66
N PRO A 449 -26.47 -7.31 -21.87
CA PRO A 449 -25.96 -8.60 -21.41
C PRO A 449 -24.51 -8.88 -21.83
N ARG A 450 -24.12 -8.50 -23.05
CA ARG A 450 -22.74 -8.67 -23.55
C ARG A 450 -21.77 -7.77 -22.79
N ASN A 451 -22.14 -6.51 -22.57
CA ASN A 451 -21.28 -5.53 -21.88
C ASN A 451 -21.05 -5.87 -20.42
N VAL A 452 -22.06 -6.39 -19.71
CA VAL A 452 -21.96 -6.65 -18.27
C VAL A 452 -21.60 -8.09 -17.91
N SER A 453 -21.49 -8.99 -18.89
CA SER A 453 -21.12 -10.39 -18.61
C SER A 453 -19.77 -10.51 -17.88
N ILE A 454 -19.62 -11.51 -17.03
CA ILE A 454 -18.31 -11.84 -16.45
C ILE A 454 -17.40 -12.45 -17.52
N ILE A 455 -17.98 -13.19 -18.49
CA ILE A 455 -17.23 -13.80 -19.57
C ILE A 455 -17.19 -12.81 -20.75
N GLU A 456 -15.98 -12.53 -21.22
CA GLU A 456 -15.75 -11.81 -22.46
C GLU A 456 -15.57 -12.84 -23.58
N GLU A 457 -16.47 -12.79 -24.57
CA GLU A 457 -16.44 -13.64 -25.76
C GLU A 457 -15.43 -13.11 -26.81
N SER A 458 -14.22 -12.77 -26.35
CA SER A 458 -13.06 -12.42 -27.18
C SER A 458 -12.32 -13.69 -27.64
N ASP A 459 -11.31 -13.54 -28.51
CA ASP A 459 -10.42 -14.64 -28.93
C ASP A 459 -8.98 -14.33 -28.48
N PRO A 460 -8.44 -15.00 -27.44
CA PRO A 460 -9.10 -16.03 -26.61
C PRO A 460 -10.13 -15.43 -25.63
N LYS A 461 -11.05 -16.27 -25.12
CA LYS A 461 -12.04 -15.84 -24.12
C LYS A 461 -11.38 -15.44 -22.80
N ASN A 462 -11.95 -14.43 -22.14
CA ASN A 462 -11.44 -13.91 -20.87
C ASN A 462 -12.52 -13.82 -19.78
N ILE A 463 -12.08 -13.91 -18.53
CA ILE A 463 -12.90 -13.63 -17.34
C ILE A 463 -12.60 -12.20 -16.90
N ARG A 464 -13.63 -11.34 -16.83
CA ARG A 464 -13.54 -9.94 -16.40
C ARG A 464 -13.71 -9.84 -14.89
N MET A 465 -12.60 -9.67 -14.17
CA MET A 465 -12.62 -9.73 -12.70
C MET A 465 -13.35 -8.54 -12.08
N ALA A 466 -13.24 -7.34 -12.65
CA ALA A 466 -14.00 -6.18 -12.19
C ALA A 466 -15.52 -6.42 -12.25
N ASN A 467 -16.02 -7.03 -13.33
CA ASN A 467 -17.44 -7.36 -13.47
C ASN A 467 -17.88 -8.36 -12.39
N LEU A 468 -17.07 -9.39 -12.15
CA LEU A 468 -17.32 -10.38 -11.08
C LEU A 468 -17.33 -9.72 -9.69
N ALA A 469 -16.41 -8.80 -9.41
CA ALA A 469 -16.35 -8.07 -8.14
C ALA A 469 -17.61 -7.21 -7.92
N ILE A 470 -18.08 -6.49 -8.94
CA ILE A 470 -19.30 -5.67 -8.87
C ILE A 470 -20.53 -6.54 -8.63
N ILE A 471 -20.65 -7.66 -9.35
CA ILE A 471 -21.78 -8.59 -9.23
C ILE A 471 -21.81 -9.25 -7.85
N GLY A 472 -20.64 -9.59 -7.28
CA GLY A 472 -20.50 -10.26 -6.00
C GLY A 472 -20.47 -9.38 -4.75
N SER A 473 -20.57 -8.06 -4.89
CA SER A 473 -20.45 -7.11 -3.77
C SER A 473 -21.73 -6.32 -3.53
N HIS A 474 -22.06 -5.94 -2.30
CA HIS A 474 -23.23 -5.07 -2.01
C HIS A 474 -22.92 -3.59 -2.24
N LYS A 475 -21.65 -3.19 -2.17
CA LYS A 475 -21.18 -1.82 -2.43
C LYS A 475 -19.93 -1.81 -3.29
N VAL A 476 -19.86 -0.81 -4.16
CA VAL A 476 -18.69 -0.48 -4.98
C VAL A 476 -18.31 0.96 -4.70
N ASN A 477 -17.03 1.26 -4.50
CA ASN A 477 -16.59 2.63 -4.27
C ASN A 477 -15.36 3.02 -5.10
N GLY A 478 -15.33 4.27 -5.54
CA GLY A 478 -14.12 4.92 -6.00
C GLY A 478 -13.34 5.55 -4.85
N VAL A 479 -12.18 6.14 -5.20
CA VAL A 479 -11.17 6.64 -4.26
C VAL A 479 -10.91 8.15 -4.32
N ALA A 480 -11.72 8.84 -5.10
CA ALA A 480 -11.83 10.28 -5.22
C ALA A 480 -13.23 10.59 -5.80
N GLU A 481 -13.73 11.79 -5.58
CA GLU A 481 -15.07 12.18 -6.01
C GLU A 481 -15.21 12.14 -7.53
N LEU A 482 -14.31 12.81 -8.26
CA LEU A 482 -14.28 12.79 -9.72
C LEU A 482 -14.13 11.36 -10.28
N HIS A 483 -13.26 10.56 -9.66
CA HIS A 483 -13.08 9.16 -10.04
C HIS A 483 -14.36 8.32 -9.83
N SER A 484 -15.07 8.55 -8.74
CA SER A 484 -16.34 7.87 -8.45
C SER A 484 -17.44 8.28 -9.44
N GLU A 485 -17.44 9.53 -9.89
CA GLU A 485 -18.34 9.97 -10.96
C GLU A 485 -17.94 9.38 -12.33
N LEU A 486 -16.65 9.25 -12.65
CA LEU A 486 -16.19 8.53 -13.85
C LEU A 486 -16.59 7.05 -13.82
N ILE A 487 -16.51 6.40 -12.65
CA ILE A 487 -17.00 5.05 -12.44
C ILE A 487 -18.48 4.94 -12.81
N LYS A 488 -19.31 5.88 -12.34
CA LYS A 488 -20.76 5.85 -12.57
C LYS A 488 -21.16 6.20 -13.99
N THR A 489 -20.49 7.18 -14.59
CA THR A 489 -20.87 7.76 -15.89
C THR A 489 -20.25 7.03 -17.08
N THR A 490 -19.08 6.44 -16.89
CA THR A 490 -18.26 5.91 -17.99
C THR A 490 -17.90 4.44 -17.78
N ILE A 491 -17.13 4.13 -16.73
CA ILE A 491 -16.46 2.82 -16.60
C ILE A 491 -17.47 1.70 -16.35
N PHE A 492 -18.40 1.90 -15.42
CA PHE A 492 -19.40 0.91 -14.99
C PHE A 492 -20.84 1.39 -15.18
N LYS A 493 -21.09 2.30 -16.14
CA LYS A 493 -22.41 2.88 -16.44
C LYS A 493 -23.52 1.84 -16.61
N ASP A 494 -23.20 0.72 -17.26
CA ASP A 494 -24.15 -0.36 -17.50
C ASP A 494 -24.52 -1.09 -16.20
N PHE A 495 -23.60 -1.19 -15.24
CA PHE A 495 -23.91 -1.71 -13.91
C PHE A 495 -24.70 -0.73 -13.05
N VAL A 496 -24.47 0.58 -13.19
CA VAL A 496 -25.32 1.62 -12.56
C VAL A 496 -26.75 1.50 -13.07
N LYS A 497 -26.95 1.32 -14.38
CA LYS A 497 -28.27 1.08 -14.98
C LYS A 497 -28.96 -0.16 -14.39
N ILE A 498 -28.21 -1.23 -14.11
CA ILE A 498 -28.76 -2.49 -13.58
C ILE A 498 -29.07 -2.41 -12.09
N TYR A 499 -28.12 -1.94 -11.27
CA TYR A 499 -28.21 -2.01 -9.81
C TYR A 499 -28.71 -0.74 -9.15
N GLY A 500 -28.70 0.40 -9.85
CA GLY A 500 -28.95 1.72 -9.27
C GLY A 500 -27.66 2.41 -8.82
N ALA A 501 -27.71 3.74 -8.74
CA ALA A 501 -26.57 4.57 -8.35
C ALA A 501 -26.17 4.37 -6.88
N GLU A 502 -27.10 3.95 -6.02
CA GLU A 502 -26.88 3.72 -4.60
C GLU A 502 -25.85 2.61 -4.32
N LYS A 503 -25.66 1.66 -5.24
CA LYS A 503 -24.61 0.64 -5.10
C LYS A 503 -23.20 1.24 -5.23
N PHE A 504 -23.07 2.37 -5.93
CA PHE A 504 -21.81 3.03 -6.25
C PHE A 504 -21.62 4.27 -5.38
N THR A 505 -20.66 4.22 -4.46
CA THR A 505 -20.33 5.32 -3.55
C THR A 505 -18.94 5.89 -3.81
N ASN A 506 -18.58 6.94 -3.07
CA ASN A 506 -17.22 7.47 -3.00
C ASN A 506 -16.70 7.31 -1.57
N VAL A 507 -15.40 7.01 -1.44
CA VAL A 507 -14.64 7.31 -0.22
C VAL A 507 -13.29 7.84 -0.69
N THR A 508 -13.11 9.16 -0.64
CA THR A 508 -11.81 9.76 -1.00
C THR A 508 -10.72 9.20 -0.09
N ASN A 509 -9.60 8.76 -0.67
CA ASN A 509 -8.43 8.29 0.05
C ASN A 509 -7.89 9.29 1.07
N GLY A 510 -7.07 8.78 2.00
CA GLY A 510 -6.40 9.56 3.03
C GLY A 510 -5.13 8.88 3.53
N ILE A 511 -4.38 9.60 4.35
CA ILE A 511 -3.10 9.17 4.93
C ILE A 511 -3.13 9.32 6.45
N THR A 512 -2.37 8.47 7.16
CA THR A 512 -2.28 8.57 8.62
C THR A 512 -1.37 9.75 9.03
N PRO A 513 -1.86 10.71 9.84
CA PRO A 513 -1.02 11.80 10.35
C PRO A 513 0.05 11.32 11.35
N ARG A 514 -0.13 10.14 11.97
CA ARG A 514 0.87 9.59 12.92
C ARG A 514 2.21 9.32 12.25
N ARG A 515 2.18 8.67 11.08
CA ARG A 515 3.41 8.41 10.31
C ARG A 515 3.83 9.63 9.48
N TRP A 516 2.89 10.21 8.74
CA TRP A 516 3.22 11.20 7.73
C TRP A 516 3.38 12.64 8.25
N LEU A 517 3.13 12.88 9.54
CA LEU A 517 3.42 14.16 10.20
C LEU A 517 4.21 13.94 11.49
N LYS A 518 3.66 13.23 12.50
CA LYS A 518 4.34 13.07 13.80
C LYS A 518 5.67 12.32 13.72
N GLN A 519 5.74 11.25 12.94
CA GLN A 519 6.97 10.47 12.76
C GLN A 519 7.93 11.13 11.76
N ALA A 520 7.43 11.49 10.56
CA ALA A 520 8.26 12.04 9.49
C ALA A 520 8.82 13.44 9.82
N ASN A 521 8.03 14.27 10.51
CA ASN A 521 8.33 15.68 10.75
C ASN A 521 8.02 16.08 12.21
N PRO A 522 8.78 15.53 13.18
CA PRO A 522 8.54 15.74 14.61
C PRO A 522 8.61 17.22 14.99
N GLU A 523 9.57 17.99 14.46
CA GLU A 523 9.69 19.43 14.76
C GLU A 523 8.42 20.22 14.35
N LEU A 524 7.84 19.92 13.18
CA LEU A 524 6.57 20.54 12.76
C LEU A 524 5.41 20.07 13.64
N SER A 525 5.38 18.77 13.97
CA SER A 525 4.37 18.19 14.86
C SER A 525 4.37 18.86 16.23
N ASP A 526 5.54 19.12 16.79
CA ASP A 526 5.73 19.79 18.09
C ASP A 526 5.34 21.27 18.02
N LEU A 527 5.67 21.97 16.93
CA LEU A 527 5.25 23.35 16.70
C LEU A 527 3.72 23.47 16.62
N ILE A 528 3.06 22.56 15.89
CA ILE A 528 1.59 22.49 15.80
C ILE A 528 1.00 22.20 17.17
N GLN A 529 1.54 21.22 17.89
CA GLN A 529 1.10 20.87 19.23
C GLN A 529 1.23 22.06 20.20
N ALA A 530 2.33 22.81 20.14
CA ALA A 530 2.55 23.98 20.99
C ALA A 530 1.54 25.10 20.71
N LYS A 531 1.17 25.33 19.43
CA LYS A 531 0.19 26.38 19.05
C LYS A 531 -1.25 25.96 19.31
N LEU A 532 -1.59 24.67 19.14
CA LEU A 532 -2.94 24.13 19.36
C LEU A 532 -3.17 23.66 20.82
N GLY A 533 -2.11 23.57 21.63
CA GLY A 533 -2.14 23.20 23.05
C GLY A 533 -2.27 21.70 23.34
N SER A 534 -2.40 20.84 22.33
CA SER A 534 -2.50 19.38 22.49
C SER A 534 -2.13 18.64 21.21
N ASP A 535 -1.89 17.34 21.33
CA ASP A 535 -1.63 16.42 20.21
C ASP A 535 -2.93 15.83 19.60
N GLU A 536 -4.10 16.29 20.06
CA GLU A 536 -5.42 15.77 19.64
C GLU A 536 -5.66 15.92 18.12
N TYR A 537 -4.96 16.85 17.46
CA TYR A 537 -5.04 17.02 16.01
C TYR A 537 -4.62 15.75 15.23
N LEU A 538 -3.91 14.81 15.85
CA LEU A 538 -3.49 13.54 15.24
C LEU A 538 -4.61 12.50 15.15
N THR A 539 -5.66 12.67 15.93
CA THR A 539 -6.90 11.85 15.91
C THR A 539 -8.14 12.66 15.52
N ASN A 540 -8.04 13.99 15.55
CA ASN A 540 -9.06 14.94 15.10
C ASN A 540 -8.41 16.01 14.21
N THR A 541 -8.10 15.62 12.96
CA THR A 541 -7.33 16.44 12.01
C THR A 541 -8.06 17.72 11.56
N ILE A 542 -9.36 17.86 11.84
CA ILE A 542 -10.12 19.10 11.61
C ILE A 542 -9.51 20.27 12.41
N LYS A 543 -8.89 20.00 13.56
CA LYS A 543 -8.22 21.01 14.39
C LYS A 543 -7.05 21.70 13.71
N LEU A 544 -6.45 21.13 12.66
CA LEU A 544 -5.39 21.77 11.89
C LEU A 544 -5.84 23.12 11.31
N LYS A 545 -7.13 23.31 11.03
CA LYS A 545 -7.69 24.56 10.51
C LYS A 545 -7.42 25.75 11.43
N GLU A 546 -7.27 25.51 12.72
CA GLU A 546 -6.99 26.56 13.70
C GLU A 546 -5.60 27.22 13.52
N LEU A 547 -4.68 26.58 12.78
CA LEU A 547 -3.39 27.15 12.43
C LEU A 547 -3.51 28.46 11.62
N GLU A 548 -4.63 28.67 10.92
CA GLU A 548 -4.87 29.90 10.15
C GLU A 548 -4.84 31.17 11.02
N LYS A 549 -5.20 31.04 12.30
CA LYS A 549 -5.16 32.14 13.28
C LYS A 549 -3.75 32.69 13.51
N PHE A 550 -2.72 31.90 13.20
CA PHE A 550 -1.32 32.22 13.43
C PHE A 550 -0.55 32.60 12.15
N ILE A 551 -1.18 32.62 10.98
CA ILE A 551 -0.49 32.93 9.70
C ILE A 551 0.22 34.28 9.75
N SER A 552 -0.38 35.28 10.40
CA SER A 552 0.19 36.63 10.51
C SER A 552 1.25 36.77 11.61
N ASP A 553 1.43 35.75 12.47
CA ASP A 553 2.43 35.74 13.55
C ASP A 553 3.85 35.61 12.94
N PRO A 554 4.72 36.64 13.09
CA PRO A 554 6.08 36.58 12.55
C PRO A 554 6.95 35.50 13.17
N GLU A 555 6.77 35.20 14.47
CA GLU A 555 7.57 34.18 15.16
C GLU A 555 7.17 32.79 14.69
N PHE A 556 5.86 32.52 14.56
CA PHE A 556 5.36 31.26 14.04
C PHE A 556 5.88 30.98 12.62
N ARG A 557 5.84 31.98 11.72
CA ARG A 557 6.36 31.83 10.36
C ARG A 557 7.87 31.61 10.31
N ARG A 558 8.62 32.26 11.19
CA ARG A 558 10.07 32.04 11.30
C ARG A 558 10.36 30.60 11.72
N SER A 559 9.72 30.12 12.79
CA SER A 559 9.88 28.73 13.23
C SER A 559 9.49 27.74 12.14
N TRP A 560 8.40 28.01 11.39
CA TRP A 560 7.99 27.19 10.26
C TRP A 560 9.06 27.09 9.16
N ALA A 561 9.64 28.23 8.78
CA ALA A 561 10.70 28.28 7.78
C ALA A 561 11.99 27.58 8.26
N ASP A 562 12.38 27.77 9.52
CA ASP A 562 13.54 27.13 10.12
C ASP A 562 13.38 25.60 10.13
N ILE A 563 12.20 25.08 10.47
CA ILE A 563 11.87 23.64 10.44
C ILE A 563 11.94 23.09 9.01
N LYS A 564 11.42 23.82 8.01
CA LYS A 564 11.54 23.42 6.60
C LYS A 564 13.01 23.33 6.19
N PHE A 565 13.83 24.31 6.59
CA PHE A 565 15.25 24.32 6.30
C PHE A 565 16.00 23.13 6.96
N HIS A 566 15.72 22.81 8.23
CA HIS A 566 16.30 21.63 8.89
C HIS A 566 15.92 20.33 8.16
N ASN A 567 14.66 20.19 7.75
CA ASN A 567 14.23 19.02 6.96
C ASN A 567 14.93 18.94 5.60
N LYS A 568 15.18 20.08 4.94
CA LYS A 568 15.99 20.13 3.71
C LYS A 568 17.44 19.73 3.94
N GLN A 569 18.02 20.08 5.10
CA GLN A 569 19.35 19.58 5.46
C GLN A 569 19.37 18.07 5.65
N ARG A 570 18.34 17.48 6.27
CA ARG A 570 18.19 16.02 6.38
C ARG A 570 18.11 15.36 5.00
N LEU A 571 17.31 15.92 4.08
CA LEU A 571 17.21 15.42 2.72
C LEU A 571 18.52 15.60 1.93
N ALA A 572 19.22 16.72 2.07
CA ALA A 572 20.53 16.94 1.46
C ALA A 572 21.57 15.91 1.94
N LYS A 573 21.58 15.59 3.23
CA LYS A 573 22.43 14.51 3.80
C LYS A 573 22.08 13.15 3.21
N LEU A 574 20.79 12.83 3.04
CA LEU A 574 20.34 11.59 2.41
C LEU A 574 20.79 11.52 0.94
N ILE A 575 20.61 12.61 0.18
CA ILE A 575 21.05 12.71 -1.21
C ILE A 575 22.56 12.47 -1.31
N LYS A 576 23.36 13.13 -0.45
CA LYS A 576 24.81 12.95 -0.41
C LYS A 576 25.19 11.50 -0.09
N LYS A 577 24.55 10.88 0.91
CA LYS A 577 24.78 9.48 1.29
C LYS A 577 24.49 8.50 0.15
N LEU A 578 23.42 8.72 -0.61
CA LEU A 578 22.97 7.78 -1.64
C LEU A 578 23.60 7.99 -3.01
N THR A 579 23.98 9.23 -3.35
CA THR A 579 24.39 9.61 -4.72
C THR A 579 25.75 10.28 -4.81
N ASN A 580 26.35 10.63 -3.66
CA ASN A 580 27.55 11.46 -3.55
C ASN A 580 27.41 12.90 -4.10
N ILE A 581 26.20 13.32 -4.52
CA ILE A 581 25.92 14.68 -4.98
C ILE A 581 25.70 15.60 -3.78
N GLU A 582 26.35 16.75 -3.76
CA GLU A 582 26.11 17.82 -2.78
C GLU A 582 25.08 18.79 -3.35
N VAL A 583 24.10 19.14 -2.51
CA VAL A 583 23.01 20.06 -2.87
C VAL A 583 22.87 21.11 -1.77
N ASN A 584 22.63 22.36 -2.16
CA ASN A 584 22.47 23.47 -1.23
C ASN A 584 21.03 23.52 -0.67
N PRO A 585 20.79 23.36 0.64
CA PRO A 585 19.46 23.40 1.24
C PRO A 585 18.75 24.76 1.17
N HIS A 586 19.45 25.84 0.78
CA HIS A 586 18.82 27.14 0.52
C HIS A 586 18.12 27.20 -0.85
N ASN A 587 18.49 26.33 -1.80
CA ASN A 587 17.87 26.27 -3.12
C ASN A 587 16.48 25.65 -3.06
N LEU A 588 15.60 25.97 -4.00
CA LEU A 588 14.28 25.33 -4.12
C LEU A 588 14.43 23.81 -4.31
N PHE A 589 13.83 23.00 -3.45
CA PHE A 589 13.77 21.54 -3.60
C PHE A 589 12.48 21.12 -4.30
N ASP A 590 12.63 20.68 -5.55
CA ASP A 590 11.56 20.34 -6.49
C ASP A 590 11.54 18.82 -6.71
N VAL A 591 10.45 18.16 -6.28
CA VAL A 591 10.45 16.71 -6.05
C VAL A 591 9.40 15.98 -6.89
N GLN A 592 9.82 14.98 -7.67
CA GLN A 592 8.93 14.02 -8.33
C GLN A 592 9.26 12.58 -7.91
N VAL A 593 8.59 12.07 -6.87
CA VAL A 593 8.80 10.70 -6.38
C VAL A 593 7.54 9.83 -6.48
N LYS A 594 7.55 8.90 -7.42
CA LYS A 594 6.45 7.94 -7.68
C LYS A 594 6.93 6.83 -8.61
N ARG A 595 6.10 5.82 -8.86
CA ARG A 595 6.37 4.81 -9.91
C ARG A 595 6.75 5.49 -11.23
N ILE A 596 7.80 5.02 -11.89
CA ILE A 596 8.22 5.55 -13.20
C ILE A 596 7.33 4.94 -14.28
N HIS A 597 6.64 5.79 -15.03
CA HIS A 597 5.71 5.40 -16.07
C HIS A 597 5.46 6.58 -17.01
N GLU A 598 5.29 6.33 -18.31
CA GLU A 598 5.04 7.39 -19.29
C GLU A 598 3.83 8.29 -18.94
N TYR A 599 2.70 7.75 -18.48
CA TYR A 599 1.53 8.58 -18.07
C TYR A 599 1.79 9.47 -16.85
N LYS A 600 2.80 9.16 -16.02
CA LYS A 600 3.21 9.97 -14.85
C LYS A 600 4.13 11.13 -15.23
N ARG A 601 4.56 11.15 -16.49
CA ARG A 601 5.29 12.22 -17.17
C ARG A 601 6.59 12.67 -16.49
N GLN A 602 7.35 11.74 -15.91
CA GLN A 602 8.74 12.04 -15.52
C GLN A 602 9.58 12.50 -16.72
N GLN A 603 9.23 12.05 -17.95
CA GLN A 603 9.84 12.54 -19.18
C GLN A 603 9.56 14.03 -19.41
N MET A 604 8.35 14.52 -19.14
CA MET A 604 8.02 15.95 -19.29
C MET A 604 8.83 16.81 -18.31
N ASN A 605 8.94 16.37 -17.05
CA ASN A 605 9.79 17.02 -16.05
C ASN A 605 11.25 17.09 -16.53
N ILE A 606 11.86 15.95 -16.89
CA ILE A 606 13.27 15.96 -17.29
C ILE A 606 13.51 16.74 -18.59
N PHE A 607 12.56 16.80 -19.53
CA PHE A 607 12.66 17.70 -20.68
C PHE A 607 12.61 19.17 -20.27
N GLY A 608 11.76 19.55 -19.30
CA GLY A 608 11.75 20.90 -18.74
C GLY A 608 13.06 21.26 -18.03
N VAL A 609 13.67 20.32 -17.33
CA VAL A 609 15.01 20.47 -16.72
C VAL A 609 16.10 20.67 -17.78
N ILE A 610 16.07 19.89 -18.87
CA ILE A 610 16.98 20.04 -20.01
C ILE A 610 16.80 21.43 -20.62
N TYR A 611 15.57 21.86 -20.88
CA TYR A 611 15.27 23.19 -21.41
C TYR A 611 15.83 24.28 -20.49
N ARG A 612 15.58 24.21 -19.18
CA ARG A 612 16.14 25.15 -18.19
C ARG A 612 17.66 25.20 -18.23
N TYR A 613 18.33 24.05 -18.29
CA TYR A 613 19.77 23.95 -18.43
C TYR A 613 20.28 24.68 -19.69
N LEU A 614 19.66 24.45 -20.84
CA LEU A 614 20.02 25.11 -22.09
C LEU A 614 19.82 26.63 -22.01
N GLN A 615 18.73 27.11 -21.38
CA GLN A 615 18.47 28.53 -21.17
C GLN A 615 19.50 29.19 -20.24
N ILE A 616 19.96 28.48 -19.19
CA ILE A 616 21.06 28.94 -18.33
C ILE A 616 22.33 29.10 -19.15
N LYS A 617 22.69 28.10 -19.97
CA LYS A 617 23.90 28.11 -20.80
C LYS A 617 23.89 29.23 -21.85
N ALA A 618 22.73 29.48 -22.46
CA ALA A 618 22.54 30.55 -23.43
C ALA A 618 22.58 31.95 -22.80
N THR A 619 22.33 32.07 -21.49
CA THR A 619 22.33 33.37 -20.79
C THR A 619 23.77 33.76 -20.39
N PRO A 620 24.21 35.02 -20.62
CA PRO A 620 25.52 35.49 -20.18
C PRO A 620 25.73 35.31 -18.67
N ALA A 621 26.94 34.92 -18.26
CA ALA A 621 27.24 34.54 -16.87
C ALA A 621 26.80 35.60 -15.82
N ALA A 622 26.95 36.88 -16.14
CA ALA A 622 26.57 37.99 -15.26
C ALA A 622 25.06 38.12 -15.01
N GLU A 623 24.22 37.56 -15.89
CA GLU A 623 22.75 37.69 -15.85
C GLU A 623 22.06 36.44 -15.28
N ARG A 624 22.76 35.30 -15.23
CA ARG A 624 22.20 33.98 -14.86
C ARG A 624 21.52 34.00 -13.48
N ALA A 625 22.18 34.54 -12.46
CA ALA A 625 21.66 34.57 -11.09
C ALA A 625 20.45 35.53 -10.91
N ALA A 626 20.32 36.55 -11.75
CA ALA A 626 19.15 37.41 -11.75
C ALA A 626 17.96 36.71 -12.41
N LYS A 627 18.19 36.04 -13.54
CA LYS A 627 17.14 35.44 -14.38
C LYS A 627 16.61 34.12 -13.81
N PHE A 628 17.46 33.23 -13.31
CA PHE A 628 17.06 31.90 -12.84
C PHE A 628 17.17 31.81 -11.32
N TYR A 629 16.18 31.17 -10.69
CA TYR A 629 16.26 30.86 -9.27
C TYR A 629 17.03 29.53 -9.05
N PRO A 630 17.93 29.42 -8.05
CA PRO A 630 18.64 28.18 -7.75
C PRO A 630 17.69 27.02 -7.39
N ARG A 631 17.83 25.88 -8.06
CA ARG A 631 16.91 24.74 -7.93
C ARG A 631 17.63 23.38 -7.85
N VAL A 632 17.06 22.47 -7.09
CA VAL A 632 17.45 21.05 -7.04
C VAL A 632 16.25 20.21 -7.50
N SER A 633 16.34 19.65 -8.70
CA SER A 633 15.31 18.76 -9.26
C SER A 633 15.59 17.32 -8.82
N ILE A 634 14.70 16.76 -8.01
CA ILE A 634 14.84 15.48 -7.33
C ILE A 634 13.78 14.52 -7.88
N ILE A 635 14.22 13.52 -8.64
CA ILE A 635 13.35 12.48 -9.20
C ILE A 635 13.64 11.15 -8.47
N GLY A 636 12.62 10.34 -8.23
CA GLY A 636 12.82 9.02 -7.63
C GLY A 636 11.65 8.08 -7.90
N GLY A 637 11.92 6.79 -7.93
CA GLY A 637 10.90 5.80 -8.25
C GLY A 637 11.47 4.53 -8.84
N LYS A 638 10.60 3.52 -8.95
CA LYS A 638 10.92 2.22 -9.57
C LYS A 638 10.18 2.08 -10.89
N ALA A 639 10.86 1.56 -11.91
CA ALA A 639 10.25 1.08 -13.15
C ALA A 639 9.89 -0.41 -13.00
N ALA A 640 8.83 -0.88 -13.67
CA ALA A 640 8.59 -2.32 -13.73
C ALA A 640 9.74 -3.02 -14.49
N PRO A 641 10.18 -4.24 -14.11
CA PRO A 641 11.39 -4.85 -14.68
C PRO A 641 11.36 -5.02 -16.21
N GLY A 642 10.18 -5.29 -16.78
CA GLY A 642 9.97 -5.45 -18.22
C GLY A 642 9.60 -4.15 -18.97
N TYR A 643 9.46 -3.01 -18.29
CA TYR A 643 9.00 -1.78 -18.92
C TYR A 643 10.18 -0.97 -19.45
N TYR A 644 10.48 -1.18 -20.73
CA TYR A 644 11.61 -0.57 -21.42
C TYR A 644 11.61 0.97 -21.36
N ALA A 645 10.52 1.64 -21.76
CA ALA A 645 10.45 3.11 -21.78
C ALA A 645 10.66 3.71 -20.39
N ALA A 646 10.02 3.15 -19.34
CA ALA A 646 10.22 3.60 -17.97
C ALA A 646 11.68 3.46 -17.50
N LYS A 647 12.37 2.37 -17.85
CA LYS A 647 13.80 2.22 -17.55
C LYS A 647 14.66 3.24 -18.30
N LYS A 648 14.31 3.58 -19.55
CA LYS A 648 14.99 4.63 -20.32
C LYS A 648 14.81 6.02 -19.74
N ILE A 649 13.64 6.32 -19.16
CA ILE A 649 13.44 7.58 -18.42
C ILE A 649 14.41 7.67 -17.24
N ILE A 650 14.55 6.60 -16.44
CA ILE A 650 15.54 6.56 -15.33
C ILE A 650 16.96 6.82 -15.86
N LYS A 651 17.34 6.16 -16.97
CA LYS A 651 18.65 6.35 -17.59
C LYS A 651 18.85 7.80 -18.05
N LEU A 652 17.86 8.41 -18.69
CA LEU A 652 17.92 9.80 -19.14
C LEU A 652 18.12 10.75 -17.96
N VAL A 653 17.34 10.61 -16.87
CA VAL A 653 17.48 11.44 -15.67
C VAL A 653 18.90 11.37 -15.10
N ASN A 654 19.45 10.16 -14.95
CA ASN A 654 20.81 9.98 -14.44
C ASN A 654 21.88 10.58 -15.37
N SER A 655 21.67 10.50 -16.69
CA SER A 655 22.64 11.02 -17.67
C SER A 655 22.61 12.54 -17.75
N VAL A 656 21.41 13.15 -17.63
CA VAL A 656 21.26 14.60 -17.44
C VAL A 656 21.91 15.05 -16.14
N ALA A 657 21.69 14.32 -15.04
CA ALA A 657 22.33 14.62 -13.75
C ALA A 657 23.85 14.60 -13.82
N GLU A 658 24.43 13.65 -14.54
CA GLU A 658 25.89 13.60 -14.72
C GLU A 658 26.44 14.83 -15.43
N VAL A 659 25.79 15.29 -16.50
CA VAL A 659 26.22 16.48 -17.27
C VAL A 659 26.01 17.75 -16.45
N VAL A 660 24.79 17.98 -15.96
CA VAL A 660 24.40 19.22 -15.29
C VAL A 660 25.20 19.43 -14.01
N ASN A 661 25.34 18.39 -13.17
CA ASN A 661 25.99 18.55 -11.87
C ASN A 661 27.51 18.75 -11.97
N LYS A 662 28.14 18.36 -13.09
CA LYS A 662 29.56 18.53 -13.38
C LYS A 662 29.88 19.80 -14.17
N ASP A 663 28.86 20.55 -14.63
CA ASP A 663 29.09 21.79 -15.38
C ASP A 663 29.42 22.97 -14.43
N PRO A 664 30.69 23.47 -14.43
CA PRO A 664 31.09 24.58 -13.57
C PRO A 664 30.43 25.91 -13.93
N GLU A 665 29.93 26.06 -15.16
CA GLU A 665 29.21 27.26 -15.59
C GLU A 665 27.80 27.35 -15.02
N VAL A 666 27.21 26.20 -14.65
CA VAL A 666 25.88 26.12 -14.03
C VAL A 666 26.00 26.09 -12.51
N GLY A 667 26.97 25.36 -11.96
CA GLY A 667 27.26 25.35 -10.53
C GLY A 667 26.05 24.91 -9.69
N ASP A 668 25.65 25.73 -8.72
CA ASP A 668 24.50 25.48 -7.83
C ASP A 668 23.20 26.13 -8.31
N LEU A 669 23.18 26.73 -9.50
CA LEU A 669 21.96 27.29 -10.07
C LEU A 669 20.95 26.19 -10.45
N LEU A 670 21.46 25.01 -10.84
CA LEU A 670 20.66 23.82 -11.10
C LEU A 670 21.43 22.57 -10.69
N LYS A 671 20.81 21.73 -9.87
CA LYS A 671 21.25 20.36 -9.60
C LYS A 671 20.14 19.39 -9.98
N VAL A 672 20.51 18.21 -10.48
CA VAL A 672 19.57 17.14 -10.82
C VAL A 672 19.96 15.87 -10.08
N VAL A 673 19.01 15.23 -9.42
CA VAL A 673 19.27 14.06 -8.56
C VAL A 673 18.25 12.98 -8.86
N PHE A 674 18.73 11.75 -9.04
CA PHE A 674 17.88 10.56 -8.97
C PHE A 674 18.08 9.87 -7.61
N ILE A 675 17.03 9.76 -6.80
CA ILE A 675 17.08 9.02 -5.53
C ILE A 675 16.78 7.54 -5.81
N PRO A 676 17.75 6.63 -5.59
CA PRO A 676 17.55 5.21 -5.80
C PRO A 676 16.67 4.58 -4.71
N ASP A 677 16.02 3.49 -5.08
CA ASP A 677 15.26 2.58 -4.20
C ASP A 677 14.22 3.29 -3.34
N TYR A 678 13.46 4.21 -3.94
CA TYR A 678 12.37 4.91 -3.26
C TYR A 678 11.44 3.92 -2.52
N ASN A 679 11.26 4.15 -1.22
CA ASN A 679 10.47 3.35 -0.29
C ASN A 679 9.88 4.26 0.81
N VAL A 680 9.23 3.69 1.83
CA VAL A 680 8.58 4.50 2.89
C VAL A 680 9.61 5.26 3.72
N SER A 681 10.70 4.62 4.16
CA SER A 681 11.74 5.31 4.93
C SER A 681 12.34 6.51 4.20
N LYS A 682 12.57 6.39 2.89
CA LYS A 682 13.03 7.53 2.08
C LYS A 682 11.95 8.59 1.95
N ALA A 683 10.68 8.21 1.76
CA ALA A 683 9.55 9.15 1.70
C ALA A 683 9.38 9.95 3.01
N GLU A 684 9.64 9.33 4.17
CA GLU A 684 9.60 9.98 5.49
C GLU A 684 10.65 11.10 5.64
N ILE A 685 11.71 11.11 4.82
CA ILE A 685 12.69 12.21 4.75
C ILE A 685 12.38 13.17 3.60
N ILE A 686 11.94 12.63 2.46
CA ILE A 686 11.69 13.41 1.24
C ILE A 686 10.49 14.35 1.40
N CYS A 687 9.36 13.86 1.92
CA CYS A 687 8.14 14.68 2.03
C CYS A 687 8.34 15.92 2.93
N PRO A 688 8.94 15.80 4.14
CA PRO A 688 9.26 16.96 4.98
C PRO A 688 10.27 17.93 4.34
N GLY A 689 11.23 17.41 3.57
CA GLY A 689 12.26 18.21 2.90
C GLY A 689 11.84 18.85 1.57
N SER A 690 10.61 18.62 1.10
CA SER A 690 10.12 19.16 -0.17
C SER A 690 9.63 20.60 -0.01
N ASP A 691 10.03 21.50 -0.90
CA ASP A 691 9.38 22.80 -1.04
C ASP A 691 8.20 22.70 -1.98
N ILE A 692 8.41 22.09 -3.15
CA ILE A 692 7.37 21.82 -4.15
C ILE A 692 7.45 20.38 -4.65
N SER A 693 6.30 19.82 -5.03
CA SER A 693 6.16 18.44 -5.48
C SER A 693 5.37 18.34 -6.78
N GLU A 694 5.85 17.48 -7.67
CA GLU A 694 5.39 17.32 -9.05
C GLU A 694 4.31 16.22 -9.18
N HIS A 695 3.08 16.65 -9.45
CA HIS A 695 1.90 15.82 -9.62
C HIS A 695 1.28 15.98 -11.01
N ILE A 696 2.10 15.65 -12.01
CA ILE A 696 1.93 16.04 -13.41
C ILE A 696 1.47 14.92 -14.34
N SER A 697 0.68 13.96 -13.88
CA SER A 697 0.18 12.91 -14.78
C SER A 697 -0.73 13.51 -15.86
N THR A 698 -0.86 12.87 -17.02
CA THR A 698 -1.84 13.30 -18.04
C THR A 698 -3.24 13.34 -17.41
N ALA A 699 -4.02 14.40 -17.63
CA ALA A 699 -5.33 14.54 -16.99
C ALA A 699 -6.25 13.33 -17.30
N GLY A 700 -7.03 12.89 -16.30
CA GLY A 700 -7.89 11.72 -16.41
C GLY A 700 -7.18 10.37 -16.27
N THR A 701 -5.92 10.33 -15.86
CA THR A 701 -5.18 9.06 -15.67
C THR A 701 -4.96 8.66 -14.22
N GLU A 702 -5.10 9.61 -13.28
CA GLU A 702 -4.99 9.35 -11.84
C GLU A 702 -6.35 9.23 -11.18
N ALA A 703 -6.61 8.10 -10.52
CA ALA A 703 -7.82 7.94 -9.72
C ALA A 703 -7.80 8.79 -8.43
N SER A 704 -6.62 9.10 -7.88
CA SER A 704 -6.44 9.80 -6.60
C SER A 704 -4.98 10.31 -6.51
N GLY A 705 -4.28 10.06 -5.40
CA GLY A 705 -2.86 10.43 -5.23
C GLY A 705 -2.48 10.64 -3.77
N THR A 706 -2.16 9.58 -3.03
CA THR A 706 -1.87 9.71 -1.59
C THR A 706 -0.52 10.35 -1.28
N SER A 707 0.44 10.36 -2.23
CA SER A 707 1.69 11.12 -2.06
C SER A 707 1.45 12.63 -2.03
N ASN A 708 0.49 13.12 -2.82
CA ASN A 708 0.13 14.53 -2.92
C ASN A 708 -0.25 15.03 -1.52
N MET A 709 -1.11 14.26 -0.83
CA MET A 709 -1.55 14.54 0.53
C MET A 709 -0.38 14.61 1.53
N LYS A 710 0.66 13.77 1.36
CA LYS A 710 1.83 13.73 2.26
C LYS A 710 2.70 14.97 2.12
N PHE A 711 2.92 15.41 0.88
CA PHE A 711 3.69 16.62 0.62
C PHE A 711 3.00 17.84 1.21
N VAL A 712 1.70 17.99 0.96
CA VAL A 712 0.93 19.14 1.46
C VAL A 712 0.79 19.13 2.98
N LEU A 713 0.59 17.96 3.60
CA LEU A 713 0.57 17.81 5.07
C LEU A 713 1.91 18.21 5.73
N ASN A 714 3.01 18.19 4.98
CA ASN A 714 4.34 18.61 5.42
C ASN A 714 4.74 20.02 4.93
N GLY A 715 3.77 20.79 4.42
CA GLY A 715 3.99 22.17 3.96
C GLY A 715 4.72 22.28 2.62
N GLY A 716 4.85 21.19 1.86
CA GLY A 716 5.25 21.26 0.45
C GLY A 716 4.07 21.68 -0.43
N LEU A 717 4.31 22.54 -1.42
CA LEU A 717 3.30 22.94 -2.39
C LEU A 717 3.24 21.96 -3.58
N ILE A 718 2.20 22.07 -4.39
CA ILE A 718 1.98 21.22 -5.56
C ILE A 718 2.14 22.05 -6.83
N ILE A 719 2.89 21.51 -7.78
CA ILE A 719 2.72 21.79 -9.22
C ILE A 719 2.10 20.54 -9.86
N GLY A 720 1.01 20.69 -10.60
CA GLY A 720 0.28 19.54 -11.06
C GLY A 720 -0.80 19.83 -12.09
N THR A 721 -1.29 18.77 -12.72
CA THR A 721 -2.48 18.82 -13.57
C THR A 721 -3.76 18.83 -12.74
N VAL A 722 -4.87 19.22 -13.37
CA VAL A 722 -6.21 19.13 -12.80
C VAL A 722 -6.69 17.66 -12.85
N ASP A 723 -6.03 16.80 -12.06
CA ASP A 723 -6.23 15.35 -12.08
C ASP A 723 -6.15 14.71 -10.69
N GLY A 724 -6.85 13.59 -10.50
CA GLY A 724 -6.84 12.80 -9.28
C GLY A 724 -7.02 13.62 -7.99
N ALA A 725 -6.12 13.40 -7.02
CA ALA A 725 -6.18 14.08 -5.73
C ALA A 725 -5.87 15.59 -5.79
N ASN A 726 -5.29 16.11 -6.88
CA ASN A 726 -5.02 17.55 -6.98
C ASN A 726 -6.31 18.35 -6.95
N VAL A 727 -7.38 17.85 -7.58
CA VAL A 727 -8.70 18.51 -7.62
C VAL A 727 -9.25 18.72 -6.21
N GLU A 728 -9.24 17.66 -5.39
CA GLU A 728 -9.75 17.73 -4.03
C GLU A 728 -8.82 18.55 -3.12
N ILE A 729 -7.50 18.45 -3.27
CA ILE A 729 -6.57 19.28 -2.49
C ILE A 729 -6.82 20.76 -2.83
N THR A 730 -6.95 21.13 -4.10
CA THR A 730 -7.29 22.50 -4.52
C THR A 730 -8.59 22.99 -3.88
N ARG A 731 -9.61 22.14 -3.79
CA ARG A 731 -10.87 22.48 -3.11
C ARG A 731 -10.65 22.82 -1.63
N GLU A 732 -9.85 22.01 -0.92
CA GLU A 732 -9.63 22.20 0.52
C GLU A 732 -8.69 23.36 0.83
N VAL A 733 -7.58 23.51 0.10
CA VAL A 733 -6.54 24.52 0.40
C VAL A 733 -6.77 25.87 -0.31
N GLY A 734 -7.56 25.88 -1.39
CA GLY A 734 -7.79 27.04 -2.25
C GLY A 734 -6.88 27.09 -3.48
N GLU A 735 -7.43 27.56 -4.60
CA GLU A 735 -6.76 27.62 -5.91
C GLU A 735 -5.47 28.45 -5.90
N ASP A 736 -5.44 29.55 -5.14
CA ASP A 736 -4.26 30.42 -5.02
C ASP A 736 -3.02 29.75 -4.39
N GLN A 737 -3.18 28.56 -3.81
CA GLN A 737 -2.11 27.85 -3.09
C GLN A 737 -1.41 26.78 -3.93
N ILE A 738 -1.93 26.44 -5.11
CA ILE A 738 -1.44 25.35 -5.97
C ILE A 738 -1.11 25.91 -7.36
N PHE A 739 -0.08 25.34 -7.99
CA PHE A 739 0.33 25.70 -9.35
C PHE A 739 -0.25 24.69 -10.35
N LEU A 740 -1.47 24.96 -10.84
CA LEU A 740 -2.14 24.12 -11.83
C LEU A 740 -1.73 24.50 -13.26
N PHE A 741 -1.62 23.50 -14.14
CA PHE A 741 -1.35 23.68 -15.57
C PHE A 741 -1.89 22.50 -16.40
N GLY A 742 -1.74 22.62 -17.72
CA GLY A 742 -2.05 21.56 -18.68
C GLY A 742 -3.52 21.49 -19.05
N ASN A 743 -3.82 20.58 -19.98
CA ASN A 743 -5.16 20.34 -20.49
C ASN A 743 -6.06 19.64 -19.46
N LEU A 744 -7.38 19.81 -19.61
CA LEU A 744 -8.38 19.13 -18.78
C LEU A 744 -8.67 17.72 -19.31
N ALA A 745 -9.20 16.85 -18.44
CA ALA A 745 -9.50 15.47 -18.80
C ALA A 745 -10.49 15.34 -19.96
N GLU A 746 -11.41 16.29 -20.12
CA GLU A 746 -12.39 16.35 -21.21
C GLU A 746 -11.77 16.61 -22.59
N ASP A 747 -10.62 17.29 -22.66
CA ASP A 747 -9.96 17.66 -23.93
C ASP A 747 -9.02 16.56 -24.44
N VAL A 748 -8.64 15.60 -23.58
CA VAL A 748 -7.57 14.61 -23.86
C VAL A 748 -7.85 13.75 -25.09
N ASP A 749 -9.09 13.27 -25.26
CA ASP A 749 -9.42 12.37 -26.37
C ASP A 749 -9.44 13.12 -27.72
N GLU A 750 -9.86 14.39 -27.73
CA GLU A 750 -9.82 15.24 -28.93
C GLU A 750 -8.38 15.52 -29.34
N LEU A 751 -7.50 15.88 -28.39
CA LEU A 751 -6.07 16.11 -28.65
C LEU A 751 -5.37 14.86 -29.20
N ARG A 752 -5.64 13.69 -28.60
CA ARG A 752 -5.13 12.40 -29.11
C ARG A 752 -5.61 12.11 -30.53
N GLN A 753 -6.88 12.39 -30.83
CA GLN A 753 -7.42 12.23 -32.17
C GLN A 753 -6.73 13.17 -33.16
N ASP A 754 -6.49 14.42 -32.76
CA ASP A 754 -5.79 15.42 -33.57
C ASP A 754 -4.34 15.03 -33.87
N HIS A 755 -3.63 14.47 -32.89
CA HIS A 755 -2.29 13.90 -33.12
C HIS A 755 -2.30 12.74 -34.11
N GLN A 756 -3.27 11.83 -34.01
CA GLN A 756 -3.39 10.68 -34.92
C GLN A 756 -3.64 11.07 -36.38
N ILE A 757 -4.32 12.20 -36.63
CA ILE A 757 -4.54 12.73 -37.98
C ILE A 757 -3.44 13.68 -38.46
N GLY A 758 -2.32 13.78 -37.72
CA GLY A 758 -1.11 14.48 -38.13
C GLY A 758 -1.09 15.98 -37.79
N LYS A 759 -1.91 16.46 -36.85
CA LYS A 759 -1.90 17.86 -36.38
C LYS A 759 -0.96 18.12 -35.19
N LEU A 760 -0.07 17.17 -34.88
CA LEU A 760 0.90 17.35 -33.80
C LEU A 760 1.88 18.48 -34.16
N GLU A 761 1.86 19.56 -33.40
CA GLU A 761 2.85 20.65 -33.48
C GLU A 761 3.76 20.60 -32.25
N LEU A 762 5.06 20.40 -32.47
CA LEU A 762 6.04 20.40 -31.38
C LEU A 762 6.42 21.84 -31.01
N PRO A 763 6.30 22.26 -29.74
CA PRO A 763 6.77 23.56 -29.31
C PRO A 763 8.29 23.72 -29.54
N GLU A 764 8.74 24.95 -29.80
CA GLU A 764 10.17 25.25 -30.00
C GLU A 764 10.98 24.88 -28.76
N SER A 765 10.44 25.13 -27.56
CA SER A 765 11.07 24.80 -26.28
C SER A 765 11.33 23.29 -26.12
N LEU A 766 10.36 22.44 -26.50
CA LEU A 766 10.49 20.99 -26.46
C LEU A 766 11.46 20.51 -27.55
N SER A 767 11.39 21.11 -28.73
CA SER A 767 12.31 20.83 -29.84
C SER A 767 13.76 21.09 -29.45
N LEU A 768 14.06 22.16 -28.71
CA LEU A 768 15.41 22.43 -28.18
C LEU A 768 15.91 21.33 -27.23
N ALA A 769 15.03 20.79 -26.38
CA ALA A 769 15.40 19.68 -25.50
C ALA A 769 15.69 18.41 -26.29
N PHE A 770 14.87 18.09 -27.30
CA PHE A 770 15.09 16.96 -28.20
C PHE A 770 16.37 17.10 -29.02
N ASP A 771 16.64 18.28 -29.58
CA ASP A 771 17.86 18.57 -30.33
C ASP A 771 19.12 18.33 -29.47
N ALA A 772 19.09 18.69 -28.19
CA ALA A 772 20.21 18.45 -27.28
C ALA A 772 20.43 16.95 -27.03
N ILE A 773 19.35 16.17 -26.91
CA ILE A 773 19.40 14.70 -26.79
C ILE A 773 19.94 14.08 -28.08
N GLU A 774 19.42 14.49 -29.24
CA GLU A 774 19.81 14.00 -30.57
C GLU A 774 21.27 14.31 -30.92
N LYS A 775 21.79 15.47 -30.50
CA LYS A 775 23.20 15.84 -30.65
C LYS A 775 24.16 15.05 -29.74
N GLY A 776 23.62 14.22 -28.85
CA GLY A 776 24.39 13.39 -27.96
C GLY A 776 24.90 14.10 -26.70
N THR A 777 24.30 15.23 -26.31
CA THR A 777 24.74 16.03 -25.14
C THR A 777 24.75 15.22 -23.86
N PHE A 778 23.81 14.27 -23.73
CA PHE A 778 23.61 13.44 -22.53
C PHE A 778 24.01 11.98 -22.75
N GLY A 779 24.74 11.66 -23.83
CA GLY A 779 25.05 10.30 -24.26
C GLY A 779 24.50 9.98 -25.65
N PRO A 780 24.77 8.79 -26.21
CA PRO A 780 24.37 8.42 -27.57
C PRO A 780 22.85 8.51 -27.79
N TYR A 781 22.41 9.07 -28.92
CA TYR A 781 20.98 9.28 -29.20
C TYR A 781 20.20 7.96 -29.25
N GLU A 782 20.82 6.89 -29.75
CA GLU A 782 20.23 5.56 -29.85
C GLU A 782 19.73 5.04 -28.48
N GLU A 783 20.32 5.54 -27.39
CA GLU A 783 19.91 5.20 -26.03
C GLU A 783 18.51 5.74 -25.69
N TYR A 784 18.15 6.91 -26.22
CA TYR A 784 16.94 7.69 -25.89
C TYR A 784 15.97 7.84 -27.07
N GLN A 785 16.34 7.38 -28.26
CA GLN A 785 15.58 7.49 -29.50
C GLN A 785 14.10 7.14 -29.29
N SER A 786 13.80 6.01 -28.65
CA SER A 786 12.42 5.57 -28.41
C SER A 786 11.58 6.56 -27.59
N LEU A 787 12.18 7.34 -26.68
CA LEU A 787 11.46 8.34 -25.89
C LEU A 787 11.10 9.57 -26.73
N VAL A 788 12.00 9.98 -27.62
CA VAL A 788 11.80 11.13 -28.51
C VAL A 788 10.83 10.75 -29.63
N GLU A 789 11.00 9.60 -30.27
CA GLU A 789 10.15 9.12 -31.36
C GLU A 789 8.72 8.80 -30.91
N ALA A 790 8.53 8.34 -29.67
CA ALA A 790 7.20 8.16 -29.08
C ALA A 790 6.35 9.45 -29.15
N ILE A 791 7.00 10.59 -28.94
CA ILE A 791 6.36 11.91 -29.00
C ILE A 791 6.31 12.40 -30.46
N LYS A 792 7.46 12.46 -31.15
CA LYS A 792 7.54 13.04 -32.51
C LYS A 792 6.73 12.30 -33.57
N TYR A 793 6.68 10.97 -33.49
CA TYR A 793 6.23 10.12 -34.61
C TYR A 793 5.14 9.12 -34.24
N HIS A 794 4.89 8.89 -32.95
CA HIS A 794 3.90 7.91 -32.48
C HIS A 794 2.73 8.55 -31.72
N GLY A 795 2.47 9.82 -32.03
CA GLY A 795 1.23 10.51 -31.67
C GLY A 795 1.11 10.91 -30.20
N ASP A 796 2.23 11.05 -29.50
CA ASP A 796 2.36 11.59 -28.14
C ASP A 796 1.15 11.33 -27.23
N TYR A 797 0.85 10.04 -27.00
CA TYR A 797 -0.39 9.62 -26.33
C TYR A 797 -0.61 10.24 -24.93
N TYR A 798 0.47 10.70 -24.29
CA TYR A 798 0.46 11.30 -22.95
C TYR A 798 0.53 12.83 -22.97
N LEU A 799 0.39 13.46 -24.13
CA LEU A 799 0.27 14.91 -24.32
C LEU A 799 1.41 15.67 -23.64
N VAL A 800 2.65 15.20 -23.88
CA VAL A 800 3.85 15.89 -23.41
C VAL A 800 4.02 17.19 -24.18
N SER A 801 3.79 17.20 -25.50
CA SER A 801 3.88 18.38 -26.36
C SER A 801 2.89 19.45 -25.99
N ASP A 802 1.63 19.08 -25.77
CA ASP A 802 0.52 20.01 -25.60
C ASP A 802 0.60 20.72 -24.25
N ASP A 803 1.07 20.01 -23.22
CA ASP A 803 1.20 20.58 -21.87
C ASP A 803 2.55 21.28 -21.64
N PHE A 804 3.55 21.11 -22.51
CA PHE A 804 4.93 21.52 -22.22
C PHE A 804 5.09 23.02 -21.96
N GLU A 805 4.50 23.88 -22.77
CA GLU A 805 4.61 25.34 -22.57
C GLU A 805 3.92 25.78 -21.28
N SER A 806 2.69 25.30 -21.04
CA SER A 806 1.96 25.61 -19.80
C SER A 806 2.68 25.08 -18.55
N TYR A 807 3.36 23.94 -18.65
CA TYR A 807 4.23 23.41 -17.59
C TYR A 807 5.40 24.35 -17.31
N LEU A 808 6.09 24.84 -18.35
CA LEU A 808 7.20 25.79 -18.21
C LEU A 808 6.75 27.13 -17.62
N GLU A 809 5.56 27.61 -18.00
CA GLU A 809 4.95 28.82 -17.43
C GLU A 809 4.61 28.66 -15.94
N ALA A 810 4.04 27.51 -15.56
CA ALA A 810 3.80 27.18 -14.15
C ALA A 810 5.12 27.11 -13.36
N GLN A 811 6.18 26.54 -13.94
CA GLN A 811 7.50 26.50 -13.31
C GLN A 811 8.12 27.90 -13.13
N ASN A 812 7.92 28.81 -14.08
CA ASN A 812 8.33 30.20 -13.94
C ASN A 812 7.54 30.92 -12.84
N SER A 813 6.26 30.59 -12.68
CA SER A 813 5.42 31.12 -11.60
C SER A 813 5.89 30.64 -10.23
N VAL A 814 6.30 29.37 -10.13
CA VAL A 814 6.93 28.82 -8.91
C VAL A 814 8.21 29.58 -8.56
N ASP A 815 9.10 29.82 -9.54
CA ASP A 815 10.33 30.58 -9.31
C ASP A 815 10.05 32.02 -8.83
N LYS A 816 9.03 32.67 -9.39
CA LYS A 816 8.62 34.01 -9.00
C LYS A 816 8.08 34.03 -7.57
N GLU A 817 7.22 33.08 -7.22
CA GLU A 817 6.60 33.00 -5.90
C GLU A 817 7.65 32.66 -4.82
N PHE A 818 8.55 31.73 -5.09
CA PHE A 818 9.55 31.28 -4.11
C PHE A 818 10.59 32.36 -3.77
N ARG A 819 10.76 33.39 -4.63
CA ARG A 819 11.56 34.59 -4.29
C ARG A 819 10.95 35.38 -3.14
N ASP A 820 9.63 35.33 -2.98
CA ASP A 820 8.93 35.89 -1.82
C ASP A 820 8.73 34.80 -0.76
N THR A 821 9.81 34.54 -0.01
CA THR A 821 9.83 33.50 1.03
C THR A 821 8.77 33.73 2.11
N GLU A 822 8.38 34.98 2.33
CA GLU A 822 7.37 35.34 3.32
C GLU A 822 5.98 34.84 2.89
N ASN A 823 5.58 35.15 1.66
CA ASN A 823 4.30 34.68 1.12
C ASN A 823 4.32 33.17 0.87
N TRP A 824 5.43 32.59 0.40
CA TRP A 824 5.58 31.14 0.28
C TRP A 824 5.30 30.41 1.61
N THR A 825 5.85 30.94 2.71
CA THR A 825 5.63 30.37 4.05
C THR A 825 4.15 30.47 4.47
N LYS A 826 3.46 31.57 4.16
CA LYS A 826 2.02 31.69 4.42
C LYS A 826 1.24 30.64 3.63
N LYS A 827 1.54 30.45 2.35
CA LYS A 827 0.91 29.41 1.51
C LYS A 827 1.11 28.02 2.10
N SER A 828 2.34 27.70 2.51
CA SER A 828 2.70 26.45 3.17
C SER A 828 1.86 26.18 4.44
N ILE A 829 1.67 27.19 5.29
CA ILE A 829 0.85 27.10 6.50
C ILE A 829 -0.64 26.89 6.15
N ILE A 830 -1.18 27.67 5.21
CA ILE A 830 -2.58 27.55 4.76
C ILE A 830 -2.85 26.14 4.24
N CYS A 831 -1.96 25.63 3.40
CA CYS A 831 -2.01 24.26 2.90
C CYS A 831 -2.13 23.24 4.04
N VAL A 832 -1.18 23.23 4.99
CA VAL A 832 -1.22 22.28 6.13
C VAL A 832 -2.49 22.43 6.97
N ALA A 833 -2.91 23.67 7.23
CA ALA A 833 -4.10 23.96 8.03
C ALA A 833 -5.37 23.32 7.44
N ASN A 834 -5.42 23.17 6.11
CA ASN A 834 -6.57 22.65 5.38
C ASN A 834 -6.47 21.16 5.01
N MET A 835 -5.44 20.45 5.48
CA MET A 835 -5.29 19.01 5.17
C MET A 835 -6.15 18.08 6.03
N GLY A 836 -7.03 18.62 6.88
CA GLY A 836 -7.83 17.84 7.82
C GLY A 836 -8.67 16.71 7.18
N PHE A 837 -9.23 16.98 5.99
CA PHE A 837 -10.07 16.05 5.23
C PHE A 837 -9.33 14.78 4.75
N PHE A 838 -8.02 14.88 4.52
CA PHE A 838 -7.21 13.80 3.95
C PHE A 838 -6.65 12.82 4.99
N SER A 839 -7.19 12.83 6.21
CA SER A 839 -6.86 11.82 7.21
C SER A 839 -7.47 10.47 6.85
N SER A 840 -6.68 9.39 6.96
CA SER A 840 -7.20 8.03 6.80
C SER A 840 -8.20 7.64 7.90
N ASP A 841 -8.27 8.35 9.03
CA ASP A 841 -9.28 8.11 10.06
C ASP A 841 -10.68 8.44 9.54
N ARG A 842 -10.81 9.56 8.83
CA ARG A 842 -12.05 9.98 8.16
C ARG A 842 -12.47 8.95 7.12
N CYS A 843 -11.52 8.44 6.33
CA CYS A 843 -11.80 7.36 5.37
C CYS A 843 -12.36 6.13 6.09
N ILE A 844 -11.69 5.64 7.15
CA ILE A 844 -12.13 4.46 7.89
C ILE A 844 -13.51 4.67 8.51
N GLN A 845 -13.81 5.86 9.02
CA GLN A 845 -15.14 6.20 9.51
C GLN A 845 -16.20 6.11 8.39
N GLU A 846 -15.94 6.70 7.22
CA GLU A 846 -16.86 6.61 6.08
C GLU A 846 -17.07 5.17 5.59
N TYR A 847 -16.01 4.35 5.53
CA TYR A 847 -16.13 2.92 5.21
C TYR A 847 -16.95 2.18 6.27
N ALA A 848 -16.71 2.45 7.55
CA ALA A 848 -17.39 1.80 8.67
C ALA A 848 -18.89 2.11 8.67
N GLU A 849 -19.27 3.37 8.41
CA GLU A 849 -20.66 3.81 8.39
C GLU A 849 -21.40 3.38 7.12
N ASN A 850 -20.81 3.60 5.94
CA ASN A 850 -21.52 3.52 4.66
C ASN A 850 -21.37 2.17 3.92
N ILE A 851 -20.40 1.35 4.30
CA ILE A 851 -20.07 0.10 3.60
C ILE A 851 -20.10 -1.11 4.54
N TRP A 852 -19.40 -1.05 5.67
CA TRP A 852 -19.23 -2.21 6.55
C TRP A 852 -20.32 -2.32 7.63
N ASN A 853 -20.92 -1.19 8.02
CA ASN A 853 -21.84 -1.10 9.16
C ASN A 853 -21.22 -1.66 10.43
N VAL A 854 -20.05 -1.14 10.80
CA VAL A 854 -19.26 -1.60 11.95
C VAL A 854 -19.02 -0.44 12.91
N GLU A 855 -19.17 -0.70 14.20
CA GLU A 855 -18.94 0.26 15.28
C GLU A 855 -17.60 0.00 15.98
N PRO A 856 -16.97 1.04 16.57
CA PRO A 856 -15.76 0.88 17.37
C PRO A 856 -16.04 0.12 18.67
N VAL A 857 -15.05 -0.64 19.13
CA VAL A 857 -15.11 -1.43 20.37
C VAL A 857 -14.25 -0.77 21.43
N LEU A 858 -14.86 0.08 22.25
CA LEU A 858 -14.16 0.78 23.32
C LEU A 858 -13.90 -0.14 24.53
N ASP A 859 -12.73 -0.03 25.13
CA ASP A 859 -12.46 -0.58 26.46
C ASP A 859 -13.49 0.01 27.44
N GLN A 860 -14.22 -0.84 28.18
CA GLN A 860 -14.93 -0.34 29.36
C GLN A 860 -13.87 -0.17 30.45
N VAL A 861 -13.70 1.08 30.91
CA VAL A 861 -12.82 1.47 32.02
C VAL A 861 -13.14 0.67 33.26
#